data_AF-A0A071LQN1-F1
#
_entry.id   AF-A0A071LQN1-F1
#
_cell.length_a   1.000
_cell.length_b   1.000
_cell.length_c   1.000
_cell.angle_alpha   90.00
_cell.angle_beta   90.00
_cell.angle_gamma   90.00
#
_symmetry.space_group_name_H-M   'P 1'
#
loop_
_entity.id
_entity.type
_entity.pdbx_description
1 polymer ?
#
loop_
_entity_poly.entity_id
_entity_poly.type
_entity_poly.pdbx_seq_one_letter_code
_entity_poly.pdbx_strand_id
1 'polypeptide(L)'
;MTVQQKAFKARRQYNQWVTNQTLEDFALRYTPESSRRWQAKRVVMTALSAITFLALEAIGGALTLTYGFSYVIAAVGLVSVIIFLLSLPIAVNAARHGLDIDLLTRGAGFGYLGSTVTSLIYATFTFIFFALEAAIMAMALNMLFGLPLHLGYLISSLVVIPLVTWGFTFISRFQQFTQFCWLALQLLPFIFILLRDNHSFTAWVHFPGFLVPADGQFDLLRLGAVCSVLLSLVSQVGEQVDQVRFLPDNGQGPRWKWYAAVIAAGPGWIVIGAIKILLGSFLAVLAFNYGLGAELASEPTHMYLVAFSYVTHSSSGLLALTGIFVVLSQLKINVTNAYAGSIAWSNFFLRLTHRHPGRVVWLFFNVGIALLLMELGVYRVFEDILGVYAVAATAWLGSVVADLTVNKWLRLRPEKIEFRRAYLYDINPVGIGAMGLAMAFGLSAWMGWFGQPLQVFASLLSLMLAFCTAPLIAWLTQGRFYLARNPVQAISTECCVCGNHFEKQEMSFCPFYQGSICSLCCSLDVQCNDACKPHARYHEQAANLLKKMLRGRKLRVDPRVWSFLSILLLFSSVIGLLLMLVFAQMRGDFGSEQYLLAATLWKVFFILLIVTGVTTWLFVLTNKSRQIAQDELRLQSDRLMKEIIAHEATDRQLQQAKEAADDANLAKSRYLTGITHELRTPLNAMLGYAQLLERADDIPPARQRGISIMRRSGEHLANLIEGLLDISKIEAGKLEIYREEVRVGDLVQQLVAMFEQQAIDKGLTFNYNPPHWLPDAVMTDEKRLRQILINLLSNAIKFTDKGGVTLDFQYRSELAFFSVHDTGIGINQENLERIFNPFERVSQDSRRTGTGLGLTITRLLTYVMGGDLQVESVQGTGSTFKLTLMLPGYSGASYQPAEPKKVVGYQGRRQTVLVVDDDPAHRQLMDDLLTPIGFIVLSADSAAQALVIAADNPVDLFLLDVAMPVMSGWELRQKLQCNGNTRPVIMISAEAGEGKSHNGEQEKDLRYLVKPVQVPLLLESIGEALQLTWGSEHRLAASPVQPAKATGLTSVQIRELQDLALLGYVRGFRELLSRHTSNKAISDADSAKLSELTDRFRFEEIVSYLEQLGGTS
;
A
#
# COMPACT_ATOMS: atom_id res chain seq x y z
N MET A 1 -26.80 12.33 5.39
CA MET A 1 -26.03 11.18 4.88
C MET A 1 -24.71 11.13 5.65
N THR A 2 -24.52 10.14 6.50
CA THR A 2 -23.26 9.97 7.27
C THR A 2 -22.16 9.53 6.33
N VAL A 3 -21.13 10.36 6.18
CA VAL A 3 -19.88 10.04 5.47
C VAL A 3 -19.29 8.79 6.11
N GLN A 4 -19.41 7.64 5.42
CA GLN A 4 -18.88 6.37 5.90
C GLN A 4 -17.37 6.35 5.62
N GLN A 5 -16.57 6.37 6.70
CA GLN A 5 -15.13 6.15 6.64
C GLN A 5 -14.86 4.82 5.92
N LYS A 6 -14.22 4.85 4.74
CA LYS A 6 -13.59 3.65 4.18
C LYS A 6 -12.39 3.31 5.06
N ALA A 7 -12.59 2.39 6.00
CA ALA A 7 -11.49 1.85 6.81
C ALA A 7 -10.40 1.29 5.88
N PHE A 8 -9.15 1.71 6.09
CA PHE A 8 -8.00 1.21 5.35
C PHE A 8 -7.88 -0.30 5.59
N LYS A 9 -8.09 -1.12 4.56
CA LYS A 9 -8.00 -2.60 4.64
C LYS A 9 -6.53 -3.03 4.63
N ALA A 10 -5.77 -2.69 5.66
CA ALA A 10 -4.48 -3.32 5.88
C ALA A 10 -4.73 -4.79 6.26
N ARG A 11 -4.30 -5.74 5.41
CA ARG A 11 -4.42 -7.18 5.71
C ARG A 11 -3.71 -7.47 7.03
N ARG A 12 -4.45 -7.95 8.03
CA ARG A 12 -3.88 -8.30 9.33
C ARG A 12 -3.00 -9.53 9.17
N GLN A 13 -1.69 -9.36 9.28
CA GLN A 13 -0.73 -10.46 9.34
C GLN A 13 -0.73 -11.05 10.75
N TYR A 14 -1.07 -12.33 10.85
CA TYR A 14 -0.95 -13.07 12.11
C TYR A 14 0.48 -13.56 12.29
N ASN A 15 0.93 -13.61 13.55
CA ASN A 15 2.18 -14.30 13.89
C ASN A 15 2.06 -15.78 13.48
N GLN A 16 3.14 -16.41 13.00
CA GLN A 16 3.09 -17.77 12.41
C GLN A 16 2.43 -18.81 13.34
N TRP A 17 2.57 -18.63 14.65
CA TRP A 17 1.97 -19.50 15.67
C TRP A 17 0.44 -19.39 15.76
N VAL A 18 -0.14 -18.23 15.41
CA VAL A 18 -1.60 -17.99 15.38
C VAL A 18 -2.20 -18.43 14.04
N THR A 19 -1.40 -18.43 12.97
CA THR A 19 -1.82 -18.88 11.64
C THR A 19 -1.86 -20.40 11.53
N ASN A 20 -0.99 -21.11 12.27
CA ASN A 20 -0.97 -22.57 12.28
C ASN A 20 -2.13 -23.14 13.12
N GLN A 21 -3.15 -23.63 12.42
CA GLN A 21 -4.36 -24.22 13.01
C GLN A 21 -4.06 -25.39 13.97
N THR A 22 -2.96 -26.11 13.77
CA THR A 22 -2.58 -27.24 14.66
C THR A 22 -1.97 -26.78 15.99
N LEU A 23 -1.30 -25.63 16.01
CA LEU A 23 -0.75 -25.05 17.24
C LEU A 23 -1.81 -24.27 18.02
N GLU A 24 -2.77 -23.66 17.33
CA GLU A 24 -3.85 -22.87 17.93
C GLU A 24 -5.06 -23.73 18.35
N ASP A 25 -5.31 -24.86 17.67
CA ASP A 25 -6.31 -25.88 17.98
C ASP A 25 -7.72 -25.32 18.28
N PHE A 26 -8.11 -24.28 17.53
CA PHE A 26 -9.39 -23.60 17.65
C PHE A 26 -9.66 -23.08 19.07
N ALA A 27 -8.61 -22.70 19.82
CA ALA A 27 -8.73 -22.18 21.18
C ALA A 27 -9.64 -20.94 21.28
N LEU A 28 -9.76 -20.18 20.19
CA LEU A 28 -10.57 -18.96 20.14
C LEU A 28 -11.74 -19.02 19.15
N ARG A 29 -11.95 -20.17 18.50
CA ARG A 29 -12.83 -20.29 17.34
C ARG A 29 -13.85 -21.39 17.54
N TYR A 30 -14.97 -21.22 16.84
CA TYR A 30 -15.88 -22.30 16.54
C TYR A 30 -15.09 -23.50 16.00
N THR A 31 -15.39 -24.72 16.46
CA THR A 31 -14.73 -25.92 15.91
C THR A 31 -15.41 -26.27 14.59
N PRO A 32 -14.76 -26.05 13.44
CA PRO A 32 -15.40 -26.19 12.14
C PRO A 32 -15.73 -27.66 11.84
N GLU A 33 -16.76 -27.89 11.03
CA GLU A 33 -17.17 -29.26 10.62
C GLU A 33 -16.01 -30.01 9.97
N SER A 34 -15.22 -29.31 9.16
CA SER A 34 -13.98 -29.82 8.55
C SER A 34 -12.94 -30.35 9.56
N SER A 35 -12.95 -29.85 10.79
CA SER A 35 -12.04 -30.29 11.86
C SER A 35 -12.63 -31.37 12.76
N ARG A 36 -13.93 -31.63 12.69
CA ARG A 36 -14.62 -32.73 13.39
C ARG A 36 -14.48 -34.07 12.65
N ARG A 37 -13.27 -34.34 12.14
CA ARG A 37 -12.93 -35.46 11.25
C ARG A 37 -12.59 -36.77 11.95
N TRP A 38 -12.41 -36.74 13.28
CA TRP A 38 -12.00 -37.92 14.04
C TRP A 38 -13.17 -38.88 14.26
N GLN A 39 -12.88 -40.18 14.23
CA GLN A 39 -13.87 -41.19 14.60
C GLN A 39 -14.33 -40.97 16.05
N ALA A 40 -15.63 -41.11 16.32
CA ALA A 40 -16.21 -40.92 17.65
C ALA A 40 -15.47 -41.73 18.74
N LYS A 41 -15.03 -42.96 18.43
CA LYS A 41 -14.23 -43.80 19.34
C LYS A 41 -12.94 -43.11 19.79
N ARG A 42 -12.23 -42.41 18.89
CA ARG A 42 -10.98 -41.70 19.22
C ARG A 42 -11.25 -40.54 20.18
N VAL A 43 -12.31 -39.77 19.93
CA VAL A 43 -12.71 -38.64 20.79
C VAL A 43 -13.12 -39.16 22.18
N VAL A 44 -13.96 -40.20 22.25
CA VAL A 44 -14.38 -40.83 23.52
C VAL A 44 -13.18 -41.32 24.33
N MET A 45 -12.23 -42.03 23.71
CA MET A 45 -11.05 -42.52 24.42
C MET A 45 -10.13 -41.39 24.90
N THR A 46 -10.06 -40.28 24.17
CA THR A 46 -9.29 -39.11 24.60
C THR A 46 -10.01 -38.43 25.78
N ALA A 47 -11.33 -38.31 25.74
CA ALA A 47 -12.12 -37.71 26.82
C ALA A 47 -12.03 -38.53 28.11
N LEU A 48 -12.19 -39.85 28.02
CA LEU A 48 -12.04 -40.75 29.17
C LEU A 48 -10.63 -40.75 29.78
N SER A 49 -9.60 -40.30 29.04
CA SER A 49 -8.25 -40.22 29.60
C SER A 49 -8.08 -39.15 30.68
N ALA A 50 -8.96 -38.14 30.68
CA ALA A 50 -9.05 -37.16 31.76
C ALA A 50 -9.52 -37.77 33.10
N ILE A 51 -9.83 -39.08 33.15
CA ILE A 51 -10.21 -39.79 34.37
C ILE A 51 -9.00 -40.50 35.01
N THR A 52 -7.82 -40.41 34.40
CA THR A 52 -6.61 -41.10 34.88
C THR A 52 -5.98 -40.49 36.13
N PHE A 53 -6.40 -39.29 36.50
CA PHE A 53 -5.88 -38.53 37.63
C PHE A 53 -6.13 -39.21 38.97
N LEU A 54 -5.13 -39.11 39.86
CA LEU A 54 -5.13 -39.85 41.12
C LEU A 54 -5.70 -39.01 42.28
N ALA A 55 -5.95 -37.70 42.09
CA ALA A 55 -6.63 -36.92 43.12
C ALA A 55 -8.03 -37.45 43.45
N LEU A 56 -8.76 -38.14 42.54
CA LEU A 56 -10.03 -38.81 42.91
C LEU A 56 -9.83 -39.85 44.00
N GLU A 57 -8.75 -40.61 43.90
CA GLU A 57 -8.46 -41.68 44.84
C GLU A 57 -7.97 -41.10 46.17
N ALA A 58 -7.15 -40.04 46.12
CA ALA A 58 -6.77 -39.26 47.30
C ALA A 58 -8.00 -38.69 48.03
N ILE A 59 -8.90 -38.02 47.32
CA ILE A 59 -10.13 -37.43 47.87
C ILE A 59 -11.02 -38.54 48.46
N GLY A 60 -11.22 -39.64 47.74
CA GLY A 60 -11.99 -40.78 48.25
C GLY A 60 -11.40 -41.40 49.51
N GLY A 61 -10.07 -41.54 49.55
CA GLY A 61 -9.33 -42.02 50.71
C GLY A 61 -9.46 -41.11 51.92
N ALA A 62 -9.13 -39.82 51.75
CA ALA A 62 -9.20 -38.80 52.80
C ALA A 62 -10.61 -38.69 53.40
N LEU A 63 -11.65 -38.65 52.55
CA LEU A 63 -13.04 -38.58 53.01
C LEU A 63 -13.46 -39.86 53.75
N THR A 64 -12.98 -41.04 53.34
CA THR A 64 -13.31 -42.30 54.00
C THR A 64 -12.64 -42.43 55.36
N LEU A 65 -11.35 -42.07 55.43
CA LEU A 65 -10.61 -42.04 56.69
C LEU A 65 -11.27 -41.07 57.68
N THR A 66 -11.72 -39.91 57.20
CA THR A 66 -12.32 -38.86 58.03
C THR A 66 -13.76 -39.18 58.45
N TYR A 67 -14.64 -39.51 57.49
CA TYR A 67 -16.08 -39.62 57.71
C TYR A 67 -16.63 -41.05 57.72
N GLY A 68 -15.92 -42.02 57.15
CA GLY A 68 -16.35 -43.42 57.06
C GLY A 68 -16.99 -43.81 55.73
N PHE A 69 -17.03 -45.12 55.46
CA PHE A 69 -17.50 -45.67 54.18
C PHE A 69 -18.96 -45.29 53.86
N SER A 70 -19.87 -45.39 54.83
CA SER A 70 -21.31 -45.17 54.64
C SER A 70 -21.64 -43.76 54.14
N TYR A 71 -20.91 -42.74 54.60
CA TYR A 71 -21.10 -41.37 54.13
C TYR A 71 -20.51 -41.16 52.73
N VAL A 72 -19.35 -41.75 52.45
CA VAL A 72 -18.68 -41.62 51.15
C VAL A 72 -19.50 -42.29 50.05
N ILE A 73 -20.00 -43.52 50.23
CA ILE A 73 -20.81 -44.19 49.21
C ILE A 73 -22.12 -43.44 48.92
N ALA A 74 -22.79 -42.91 49.96
CA ALA A 74 -24.00 -42.13 49.82
C ALA A 74 -23.74 -40.79 49.09
N ALA A 75 -22.67 -40.08 49.47
CA ALA A 75 -22.27 -38.83 48.85
C ALA A 75 -21.83 -39.02 47.40
N VAL A 76 -21.03 -40.05 47.11
CA VAL A 76 -20.59 -40.39 45.75
C VAL A 76 -21.81 -40.68 44.87
N GLY A 77 -22.78 -41.47 45.34
CA GLY A 77 -24.02 -41.72 44.61
C GLY A 77 -24.80 -40.43 44.29
N LEU A 78 -25.06 -39.60 45.30
CA LEU A 78 -25.80 -38.35 45.15
C LEU A 78 -25.10 -37.36 44.22
N VAL A 79 -23.80 -37.08 44.47
CA VAL A 79 -23.02 -36.12 43.69
C VAL A 79 -22.81 -36.59 42.25
N SER A 80 -22.66 -37.91 42.04
CA SER A 80 -22.52 -38.47 40.69
C SER A 80 -23.77 -38.21 39.85
N VAL A 81 -24.95 -38.39 40.42
CA VAL A 81 -26.22 -38.07 39.75
C VAL A 81 -26.30 -36.58 39.43
N ILE A 82 -25.95 -35.71 40.39
CA ILE A 82 -25.96 -34.26 40.19
C ILE A 82 -25.02 -33.86 39.04
N ILE A 83 -23.76 -34.28 39.09
CA ILE A 83 -22.77 -33.94 38.06
C ILE A 83 -23.19 -34.52 36.70
N PHE A 84 -23.73 -35.73 36.65
CA PHE A 84 -24.23 -36.33 35.40
C PHE A 84 -25.36 -35.49 34.80
N LEU A 85 -26.34 -35.08 35.61
CA LEU A 85 -27.47 -34.26 35.17
C LEU A 85 -27.05 -32.85 34.73
N LEU A 86 -26.03 -32.27 35.37
CA LEU A 86 -25.47 -30.98 34.95
C LEU A 86 -24.66 -31.10 33.66
N SER A 87 -23.88 -32.18 33.51
CA SER A 87 -22.98 -32.36 32.38
C SER A 87 -23.73 -32.71 31.08
N LEU A 88 -24.84 -33.45 31.17
CA LEU A 88 -25.56 -33.93 29.98
C LEU A 88 -26.05 -32.80 29.04
N PRO A 89 -26.77 -31.75 29.50
CA PRO A 89 -27.19 -30.65 28.64
C PRO A 89 -26.01 -29.89 28.02
N ILE A 90 -24.93 -29.73 28.78
CA ILE A 90 -23.72 -29.03 28.33
C ILE A 90 -23.05 -29.83 27.20
N ALA A 91 -22.79 -31.12 27.42
CA ALA A 91 -22.15 -32.01 26.45
C ALA A 91 -22.98 -32.14 25.16
N VAL A 92 -24.30 -32.26 25.26
CA VAL A 92 -25.18 -32.34 24.09
C VAL A 92 -25.13 -31.05 23.25
N ASN A 93 -25.16 -29.87 23.88
CA ASN A 93 -25.10 -28.62 23.13
C ASN A 93 -23.71 -28.34 22.55
N ALA A 94 -22.65 -28.69 23.28
CA ALA A 94 -21.26 -28.60 22.80
C ALA A 94 -21.01 -29.51 21.59
N ALA A 95 -21.44 -30.79 21.66
CA ALA A 95 -21.28 -31.74 20.56
C ALA A 95 -22.12 -31.36 19.34
N ARG A 96 -23.34 -30.85 19.50
CA ARG A 96 -24.17 -30.44 18.35
C ARG A 96 -23.60 -29.23 17.62
N HIS A 97 -23.12 -28.24 18.37
CA HIS A 97 -22.73 -26.95 17.82
C HIS A 97 -21.21 -26.73 17.77
N GLY A 98 -20.37 -27.73 18.06
CA GLY A 98 -18.91 -27.59 18.02
C GLY A 98 -18.37 -26.46 18.91
N LEU A 99 -18.98 -26.24 20.08
CA LEU A 99 -18.65 -25.15 21.01
C LEU A 99 -17.81 -25.67 22.18
N ASP A 100 -16.80 -24.90 22.57
CA ASP A 100 -16.12 -25.10 23.86
C ASP A 100 -16.98 -24.59 25.02
N ILE A 101 -16.53 -24.82 26.25
CA ILE A 101 -17.29 -24.43 27.44
C ILE A 101 -17.49 -22.91 27.55
N ASP A 102 -16.51 -22.12 27.09
CA ASP A 102 -16.58 -20.67 27.14
C ASP A 102 -17.55 -20.08 26.10
N LEU A 103 -17.49 -20.50 24.83
CA LEU A 103 -18.42 -20.10 23.76
C LEU A 103 -19.85 -20.50 24.10
N LEU A 104 -20.04 -21.69 24.70
CA LEU A 104 -21.34 -22.11 25.20
C LEU A 104 -21.83 -21.17 26.31
N THR A 105 -20.96 -20.83 27.27
CA THR A 105 -21.29 -19.92 28.36
C THR A 105 -21.65 -18.51 27.86
N ARG A 106 -20.96 -17.98 26.83
CA ARG A 106 -21.30 -16.70 26.19
C ARG A 106 -22.76 -16.64 25.75
N GLY A 107 -23.22 -17.68 25.08
CA GLY A 107 -24.59 -17.79 24.58
C GLY A 107 -25.62 -18.24 25.63
N ALA A 108 -25.16 -18.86 26.72
CA ALA A 108 -26.00 -19.35 27.83
C ALA A 108 -26.23 -18.28 28.91
N GLY A 109 -26.57 -17.06 28.51
CA GLY A 109 -26.99 -16.02 29.44
C GLY A 109 -25.88 -15.14 30.02
N PHE A 110 -24.60 -15.31 29.67
CA PHE A 110 -23.50 -14.48 30.23
C PHE A 110 -23.12 -13.28 29.36
N GLY A 111 -23.24 -13.39 28.03
CA GLY A 111 -22.77 -12.35 27.11
C GLY A 111 -21.26 -12.44 26.85
N TYR A 112 -20.74 -11.53 26.02
CA TYR A 112 -19.38 -11.62 25.50
C TYR A 112 -18.31 -11.34 26.56
N LEU A 113 -18.38 -10.22 27.28
CA LEU A 113 -17.45 -9.91 28.37
C LEU A 113 -17.80 -10.72 29.62
N GLY A 114 -19.07 -11.08 29.82
CA GLY A 114 -19.50 -11.86 30.97
C GLY A 114 -18.86 -13.23 31.12
N SER A 115 -18.64 -13.93 30.00
CA SER A 115 -17.95 -15.23 30.02
C SER A 115 -16.45 -15.12 30.38
N THR A 116 -15.90 -13.90 30.50
CA THR A 116 -14.55 -13.69 31.00
C THR A 116 -14.43 -14.13 32.45
N VAL A 117 -15.45 -13.88 33.28
CA VAL A 117 -15.45 -14.30 34.69
C VAL A 117 -15.43 -15.83 34.79
N THR A 118 -16.20 -16.51 33.95
CA THR A 118 -16.28 -17.96 33.95
C THR A 118 -15.01 -18.61 33.40
N SER A 119 -14.36 -18.00 32.39
CA SER A 119 -13.04 -18.41 31.93
C SER A 119 -11.98 -18.30 33.02
N LEU A 120 -12.06 -17.29 33.89
CA LEU A 120 -11.13 -17.15 35.03
C LEU A 120 -11.36 -18.25 36.07
N ILE A 121 -12.62 -18.56 36.40
CA ILE A 121 -12.96 -19.69 37.29
C ILE A 121 -12.40 -20.99 36.70
N TYR A 122 -12.63 -21.24 35.41
CA TYR A 122 -12.15 -22.44 34.74
C TYR A 122 -10.61 -22.51 34.68
N ALA A 123 -9.94 -21.42 34.30
CA ALA A 123 -8.47 -21.35 34.28
C ALA A 123 -7.88 -21.62 35.67
N THR A 124 -8.51 -21.08 36.72
CA THR A 124 -8.12 -21.31 38.12
C THR A 124 -8.13 -22.78 38.49
N PHE A 125 -9.19 -23.49 38.12
CA PHE A 125 -9.25 -24.94 38.30
C PHE A 125 -8.14 -25.68 37.58
N THR A 126 -7.87 -25.33 36.32
CA THR A 126 -6.87 -26.07 35.53
C THR A 126 -5.47 -25.97 36.12
N PHE A 127 -5.05 -24.82 36.65
CA PHE A 127 -3.72 -24.72 37.29
C PHE A 127 -3.68 -25.31 38.70
N ILE A 128 -4.79 -25.27 39.46
CA ILE A 128 -4.87 -25.91 40.79
C ILE A 128 -4.74 -27.43 40.65
N PHE A 129 -5.52 -28.04 39.76
CA PHE A 129 -5.46 -29.48 39.53
C PHE A 129 -4.15 -29.89 38.87
N PHE A 130 -3.59 -29.06 37.97
CA PHE A 130 -2.23 -29.29 37.47
C PHE A 130 -1.20 -29.32 38.60
N ALA A 131 -1.26 -28.38 39.54
CA ALA A 131 -0.34 -28.33 40.68
C ALA A 131 -0.51 -29.56 41.59
N LEU A 132 -1.74 -29.99 41.88
CA LEU A 132 -2.03 -31.19 42.67
C LEU A 132 -1.43 -32.46 42.04
N GLU A 133 -1.70 -32.69 40.76
CA GLU A 133 -1.24 -33.89 40.05
C GLU A 133 0.29 -33.85 39.83
N ALA A 134 0.86 -32.67 39.52
CA ALA A 134 2.32 -32.53 39.46
C ALA A 134 3.01 -32.77 40.81
N ALA A 135 2.36 -32.41 41.94
CA ALA A 135 2.87 -32.71 43.27
C ALA A 135 2.87 -34.21 43.58
N ILE A 136 1.79 -34.94 43.21
CA ILE A 136 1.72 -36.41 43.33
C ILE A 136 2.86 -37.05 42.51
N MET A 137 3.09 -36.55 41.28
CA MET A 137 4.18 -37.06 40.44
C MET A 137 5.56 -36.77 41.03
N ALA A 138 5.78 -35.58 41.59
CA ALA A 138 7.03 -35.22 42.24
C ALA A 138 7.35 -36.12 43.45
N MET A 139 6.33 -36.51 44.22
CA MET A 139 6.47 -37.47 45.32
C MET A 139 6.86 -38.86 44.81
N ALA A 140 6.26 -39.33 43.71
CA ALA A 140 6.67 -40.59 43.09
C ALA A 140 8.12 -40.54 42.57
N LEU A 141 8.55 -39.41 41.99
CA LEU A 141 9.94 -39.20 41.55
C LEU A 141 10.92 -39.16 42.73
N ASN A 142 10.52 -38.56 43.86
CA ASN A 142 11.28 -38.60 45.10
C ASN A 142 11.46 -40.04 45.60
N MET A 143 10.38 -40.83 45.62
CA MET A 143 10.42 -42.22 46.07
C MET A 143 11.23 -43.13 45.13
N LEU A 144 11.17 -42.91 43.81
CA LEU A 144 11.88 -43.70 42.81
C LEU A 144 13.39 -43.40 42.76
N PHE A 145 13.74 -42.11 42.78
CA PHE A 145 15.09 -41.64 42.41
C PHE A 145 15.79 -40.84 43.52
N GLY A 146 15.13 -40.62 44.66
CA GLY A 146 15.65 -39.75 45.73
C GLY A 146 15.68 -38.27 45.33
N LEU A 147 14.93 -37.86 44.30
CA LEU A 147 14.94 -36.48 43.82
C LEU A 147 14.31 -35.51 44.83
N PRO A 148 14.94 -34.37 45.17
CA PRO A 148 14.31 -33.32 45.97
C PRO A 148 12.99 -32.87 45.38
N LEU A 149 11.99 -32.57 46.23
CA LEU A 149 10.63 -32.22 45.78
C LEU A 149 10.58 -31.03 44.82
N HIS A 150 11.38 -29.98 45.03
CA HIS A 150 11.43 -28.81 44.12
C HIS A 150 11.90 -29.20 42.71
N LEU A 151 12.92 -30.06 42.58
CA LEU A 151 13.33 -30.62 41.28
C LEU A 151 12.23 -31.52 40.71
N GLY A 152 11.55 -32.29 41.57
CA GLY A 152 10.37 -33.06 41.21
C GLY A 152 9.27 -32.20 40.60
N TYR A 153 8.92 -31.07 41.21
CA TYR A 153 7.90 -30.12 40.71
C TYR A 153 8.30 -29.53 39.35
N LEU A 154 9.56 -29.12 39.21
CA LEU A 154 10.10 -28.57 37.97
C LEU A 154 10.04 -29.58 36.82
N ILE A 155 10.57 -30.79 37.03
CA ILE A 155 10.55 -31.86 36.01
C ILE A 155 9.12 -32.20 35.65
N SER A 156 8.25 -32.35 36.66
CA SER A 156 6.85 -32.71 36.47
C SER A 156 6.07 -31.70 35.63
N SER A 157 6.43 -30.42 35.76
CA SER A 157 5.82 -29.32 35.03
C SER A 157 6.36 -29.21 33.60
N LEU A 158 7.68 -29.30 33.42
CA LEU A 158 8.33 -29.07 32.12
C LEU A 158 8.06 -30.18 31.09
N VAL A 159 7.98 -31.44 31.53
CA VAL A 159 7.75 -32.59 30.63
C VAL A 159 6.40 -32.50 29.92
N VAL A 160 5.41 -31.80 30.50
CA VAL A 160 4.06 -31.66 29.92
C VAL A 160 4.03 -30.72 28.71
N ILE A 161 4.85 -29.67 28.70
CA ILE A 161 4.84 -28.62 27.67
C ILE A 161 5.00 -29.17 26.25
N PRO A 162 6.01 -30.01 25.92
CA PRO A 162 6.16 -30.55 24.57
C PRO A 162 4.99 -31.45 24.14
N LEU A 163 4.33 -32.12 25.08
CA LEU A 163 3.19 -33.01 24.81
C LEU A 163 1.91 -32.22 24.45
N VAL A 164 1.77 -30.98 24.91
CA VAL A 164 0.56 -30.15 24.70
C VAL A 164 0.69 -29.19 23.52
N THR A 165 1.92 -28.80 23.16
CA THR A 165 2.21 -27.76 22.16
C THR A 165 1.49 -28.00 20.82
N TRP A 166 1.35 -29.26 20.40
CA TRP A 166 0.71 -29.66 19.14
C TRP A 166 -0.80 -29.95 19.23
N GLY A 167 -1.41 -29.59 20.36
CA GLY A 167 -2.87 -29.62 20.56
C GLY A 167 -3.47 -31.02 20.54
N PHE A 168 -4.78 -31.08 20.28
CA PHE A 168 -5.60 -32.29 20.40
C PHE A 168 -5.06 -33.47 19.57
N THR A 169 -4.42 -33.21 18.42
CA THR A 169 -3.89 -34.28 17.56
C THR A 169 -2.80 -35.10 18.25
N PHE A 170 -1.83 -34.44 18.89
CA PHE A 170 -0.76 -35.14 19.59
C PHE A 170 -1.24 -35.71 20.93
N ILE A 171 -2.07 -34.96 21.65
CA ILE A 171 -2.70 -35.42 22.91
C ILE A 171 -3.45 -36.72 22.65
N SER A 172 -4.35 -36.76 21.66
CA SER A 172 -5.12 -37.96 21.34
C SER A 172 -4.24 -39.17 21.01
N ARG A 173 -3.12 -38.98 20.29
CA ARG A 173 -2.16 -40.07 20.01
C ARG A 173 -1.48 -40.57 21.28
N PHE A 174 -0.99 -39.66 22.12
CA PHE A 174 -0.37 -40.00 23.39
C PHE A 174 -1.34 -40.74 24.31
N GLN A 175 -2.59 -40.27 24.42
CA GLN A 175 -3.62 -40.90 25.24
C GLN A 175 -3.95 -42.31 24.74
N GLN A 176 -4.09 -42.50 23.43
CA GLN A 176 -4.37 -43.81 22.83
C GLN A 176 -3.24 -44.81 23.06
N PHE A 177 -1.99 -44.38 22.87
CA PHE A 177 -0.82 -45.25 23.05
C PHE A 177 -0.67 -45.73 24.50
N THR A 178 -0.91 -44.84 25.46
CA THR A 178 -0.72 -45.12 26.88
C THR A 178 -1.91 -45.84 27.54
N GLN A 179 -3.09 -45.85 26.90
CA GLN A 179 -4.35 -46.30 27.52
C GLN A 179 -4.30 -47.76 27.99
N PHE A 180 -3.78 -48.67 27.16
CA PHE A 180 -3.74 -50.09 27.50
C PHE A 180 -2.81 -50.37 28.68
N CYS A 181 -1.59 -49.81 28.64
CA CYS A 181 -0.61 -49.95 29.72
C CYS A 181 -1.14 -49.39 31.04
N TRP A 182 -1.77 -48.22 30.98
CA TRP A 182 -2.39 -47.61 32.15
C TRP A 182 -3.51 -48.47 32.73
N LEU A 183 -4.43 -48.96 31.90
CA LEU A 183 -5.56 -49.78 32.37
C LEU A 183 -5.07 -51.10 32.98
N ALA A 184 -4.06 -51.73 32.37
CA ALA A 184 -3.45 -52.93 32.91
C ALA A 184 -2.84 -52.66 34.29
N LEU A 185 -2.04 -51.60 34.44
CA LEU A 185 -1.41 -51.23 35.71
C LEU A 185 -2.44 -50.81 36.78
N GLN A 186 -3.51 -50.12 36.40
CA GLN A 186 -4.59 -49.73 37.31
C GLN A 186 -5.30 -50.97 37.88
N LEU A 187 -5.64 -51.96 37.05
CA LEU A 187 -6.46 -53.10 37.47
C LEU A 187 -5.65 -54.23 38.13
N LEU A 188 -4.38 -54.38 37.75
CA LEU A 188 -3.51 -55.45 38.24
C LEU A 188 -3.47 -55.59 39.78
N PRO A 189 -3.22 -54.53 40.58
CA PRO A 189 -3.15 -54.69 42.03
C PRO A 189 -4.49 -55.11 42.64
N PHE A 190 -5.62 -54.59 42.14
CA PHE A 190 -6.94 -54.99 42.64
C PHE A 190 -7.25 -56.47 42.38
N ILE A 191 -6.87 -56.99 41.21
CA ILE A 191 -7.02 -58.42 40.91
C ILE A 191 -6.23 -59.27 41.92
N PHE A 192 -4.98 -58.90 42.21
CA PHE A 192 -4.15 -59.63 43.17
C PHE A 192 -4.63 -59.50 44.62
N ILE A 193 -5.12 -58.33 45.03
CA ILE A 193 -5.70 -58.13 46.36
C ILE A 193 -6.95 -59.00 46.52
N LEU A 194 -7.86 -59.02 45.54
CA LEU A 194 -9.07 -59.85 45.58
C LEU A 194 -8.75 -61.35 45.65
N LEU A 195 -7.65 -61.80 45.03
CA LEU A 195 -7.23 -63.20 45.05
C LEU A 195 -6.51 -63.60 46.35
N ARG A 196 -5.89 -62.66 47.07
CA ARG A 196 -5.01 -62.94 48.22
C ARG A 196 -5.56 -62.50 49.57
N ASP A 197 -6.41 -61.47 49.62
CA ASP A 197 -6.88 -60.83 50.86
C ASP A 197 -8.33 -60.34 50.73
N ASN A 198 -9.26 -61.28 50.94
CA ASN A 198 -10.69 -60.99 50.90
C ASN A 198 -11.18 -60.24 52.16
N HIS A 199 -10.46 -60.33 53.28
CA HIS A 199 -10.83 -59.68 54.55
C HIS A 199 -10.74 -58.15 54.46
N SER A 200 -9.79 -57.64 53.67
CA SER A 200 -9.63 -56.21 53.42
C SER A 200 -10.89 -55.54 52.86
N PHE A 201 -11.69 -56.24 52.05
CA PHE A 201 -12.97 -55.70 51.54
C PHE A 201 -14.01 -55.53 52.65
N THR A 202 -14.11 -56.51 53.56
CA THR A 202 -15.02 -56.42 54.71
C THR A 202 -14.58 -55.32 55.67
N ALA A 203 -13.28 -55.17 55.91
CA ALA A 203 -12.72 -54.11 56.74
C ALA A 203 -13.01 -52.72 56.17
N TRP A 204 -12.95 -52.56 54.85
CA TRP A 204 -13.30 -51.32 54.16
C TRP A 204 -14.78 -50.94 54.33
N VAL A 205 -15.71 -51.87 54.04
CA VAL A 205 -17.16 -51.59 54.12
C VAL A 205 -17.61 -51.21 55.53
N HIS A 206 -16.96 -51.76 56.56
CA HIS A 206 -17.28 -51.49 57.96
C HIS A 206 -16.42 -50.38 58.59
N PHE A 207 -15.59 -49.68 57.80
CA PHE A 207 -14.72 -48.66 58.33
C PHE A 207 -15.54 -47.44 58.80
N PRO A 208 -15.53 -47.11 60.12
CA PRO A 208 -16.40 -46.09 60.66
C PRO A 208 -15.92 -44.67 60.35
N GLY A 209 -14.62 -44.45 60.11
CA GLY A 209 -14.06 -43.10 60.03
C GLY A 209 -13.67 -42.54 61.40
N PHE A 210 -12.79 -41.52 61.41
CA PHE A 210 -12.26 -40.94 62.64
C PHE A 210 -13.24 -39.99 63.36
N LEU A 211 -14.20 -39.40 62.65
CA LEU A 211 -15.10 -38.40 63.24
C LEU A 211 -16.45 -38.97 63.74
N VAL A 212 -16.75 -40.26 63.62
CA VAL A 212 -18.08 -40.84 63.96
C VAL A 212 -18.44 -40.71 65.45
N PRO A 213 -19.66 -40.25 65.80
CA PRO A 213 -20.08 -40.19 67.20
C PRO A 213 -20.28 -41.62 67.73
N ALA A 214 -20.10 -41.81 69.04
CA ALA A 214 -20.24 -43.11 69.71
C ALA A 214 -21.60 -43.80 69.46
N ASP A 215 -22.63 -43.04 69.06
CA ASP A 215 -24.02 -43.49 68.93
C ASP A 215 -24.34 -44.16 67.58
N GLY A 216 -23.42 -44.11 66.60
CA GLY A 216 -23.55 -44.80 65.30
C GLY A 216 -24.67 -44.31 64.37
N GLN A 217 -25.35 -43.20 64.69
CA GLN A 217 -26.45 -42.67 63.87
C GLN A 217 -25.94 -41.89 62.64
N PHE A 218 -26.61 -42.10 61.50
CA PHE A 218 -26.32 -41.40 60.26
C PHE A 218 -26.77 -39.94 60.33
N ASP A 219 -25.85 -39.01 60.10
CA ASP A 219 -26.04 -37.55 60.28
C ASP A 219 -26.00 -36.83 58.93
N LEU A 220 -27.08 -36.11 58.63
CA LEU A 220 -27.24 -35.40 57.37
C LEU A 220 -26.20 -34.27 57.19
N LEU A 221 -25.73 -33.65 58.27
CA LEU A 221 -24.71 -32.60 58.20
C LEU A 221 -23.41 -33.14 57.64
N ARG A 222 -22.94 -34.29 58.14
CA ARG A 222 -21.71 -34.92 57.65
C ARG A 222 -21.82 -35.36 56.20
N LEU A 223 -22.97 -35.89 55.81
CA LEU A 223 -23.25 -36.19 54.40
C LEU A 223 -23.09 -34.92 53.54
N GLY A 224 -23.61 -33.78 54.01
CA GLY A 224 -23.43 -32.49 53.36
C GLY A 224 -21.96 -32.09 53.21
N ALA A 225 -21.11 -32.34 54.20
CA ALA A 225 -19.69 -31.97 54.17
C ALA A 225 -18.94 -32.75 53.10
N VAL A 226 -19.17 -34.07 53.07
CA VAL A 226 -18.62 -34.95 52.03
C VAL A 226 -19.14 -34.53 50.64
N CYS A 227 -20.43 -34.20 50.52
CA CYS A 227 -21.01 -33.73 49.26
C CYS A 227 -20.41 -32.40 48.78
N SER A 228 -20.13 -31.47 49.69
CA SER A 228 -19.55 -30.16 49.36
C SER A 228 -18.15 -30.30 48.78
N VAL A 229 -17.31 -31.16 49.35
CA VAL A 229 -15.97 -31.47 48.82
C VAL A 229 -16.07 -32.15 47.45
N LEU A 230 -16.90 -33.18 47.32
CA LEU A 230 -17.08 -33.90 46.04
C LEU A 230 -17.64 -33.02 44.92
N LEU A 231 -18.46 -32.01 45.25
CA LEU A 231 -18.99 -31.06 44.26
C LEU A 231 -17.91 -30.14 43.67
N SER A 232 -16.72 -30.04 44.28
CA SER A 232 -15.57 -29.37 43.65
C SER A 232 -15.20 -29.98 42.30
N LEU A 233 -15.48 -31.27 42.09
CA LEU A 233 -15.18 -32.01 40.86
C LEU A 233 -16.10 -31.61 39.69
N VAL A 234 -17.17 -30.83 39.93
CA VAL A 234 -18.12 -30.40 38.89
C VAL A 234 -17.44 -29.63 37.76
N SER A 235 -16.34 -28.92 38.04
CA SER A 235 -15.57 -28.16 37.05
C SER A 235 -14.90 -29.02 35.98
N GLN A 236 -14.70 -30.31 36.23
CA GLN A 236 -14.18 -31.27 35.22
C GLN A 236 -15.09 -31.39 34.01
N VAL A 237 -16.36 -31.02 34.14
CA VAL A 237 -17.28 -30.90 33.00
C VAL A 237 -16.72 -29.96 31.93
N GLY A 238 -16.01 -28.89 32.30
CA GLY A 238 -15.37 -27.99 31.33
C GLY A 238 -14.33 -28.71 30.48
N GLU A 239 -13.46 -29.50 31.11
CA GLU A 239 -12.38 -30.26 30.45
C GLU A 239 -12.94 -31.30 29.48
N GLN A 240 -14.02 -31.98 29.86
CA GLN A 240 -14.71 -32.93 28.96
C GLN A 240 -15.30 -32.22 27.75
N VAL A 241 -15.91 -31.05 27.97
CA VAL A 241 -16.57 -30.28 26.91
C VAL A 241 -15.59 -29.82 25.84
N ASP A 242 -14.38 -29.41 26.25
CA ASP A 242 -13.30 -29.03 25.34
C ASP A 242 -12.87 -30.16 24.40
N GLN A 243 -13.13 -31.41 24.77
CA GLN A 243 -12.90 -32.58 23.92
C GLN A 243 -14.15 -33.01 23.15
N VAL A 244 -15.31 -32.97 23.78
CA VAL A 244 -16.62 -33.32 23.19
C VAL A 244 -16.96 -32.44 21.99
N ARG A 245 -16.47 -31.19 21.92
CA ARG A 245 -16.65 -30.31 20.75
C ARG A 245 -16.08 -30.88 19.45
N PHE A 246 -15.14 -31.82 19.51
CA PHE A 246 -14.54 -32.49 18.35
C PHE A 246 -15.31 -33.74 17.89
N LEU A 247 -16.38 -34.14 18.61
CA LEU A 247 -17.20 -35.28 18.23
C LEU A 247 -17.83 -35.01 16.85
N PRO A 248 -17.80 -35.92 15.86
CA PRO A 248 -18.44 -35.71 14.56
C PRO A 248 -19.95 -35.51 14.69
N ASP A 249 -20.53 -34.79 13.73
CA ASP A 249 -21.99 -34.60 13.70
C ASP A 249 -22.70 -35.94 13.43
N ASN A 250 -23.94 -36.03 13.87
CA ASN A 250 -24.81 -37.19 13.69
C ASN A 250 -25.21 -37.28 12.20
N GLY A 251 -24.31 -37.82 11.37
CA GLY A 251 -24.54 -38.04 9.93
C GLY A 251 -25.67 -39.05 9.64
N GLN A 252 -25.55 -39.84 8.56
CA GLN A 252 -26.57 -40.84 8.17
C GLN A 252 -26.69 -42.06 9.13
N GLY A 253 -26.03 -42.03 10.30
CA GLY A 253 -26.04 -43.12 11.27
C GLY A 253 -27.25 -43.08 12.22
N PRO A 254 -27.51 -44.17 12.97
CA PRO A 254 -28.60 -44.21 13.93
C PRO A 254 -28.32 -43.27 15.11
N ARG A 255 -29.29 -42.39 15.43
CA ARG A 255 -29.16 -41.31 16.42
C ARG A 255 -28.67 -41.78 17.80
N TRP A 256 -29.04 -43.00 18.22
CA TRP A 256 -28.64 -43.54 19.53
C TRP A 256 -27.12 -43.72 19.65
N LYS A 257 -26.40 -44.06 18.56
CA LYS A 257 -24.94 -44.21 18.58
C LYS A 257 -24.25 -42.88 18.86
N TRP A 258 -24.79 -41.80 18.30
CA TRP A 258 -24.28 -40.45 18.56
C TRP A 258 -24.50 -40.05 20.02
N TYR A 259 -25.70 -40.26 20.58
CA TYR A 259 -25.94 -40.00 22.00
C TYR A 259 -25.08 -40.88 22.91
N ALA A 260 -24.87 -42.15 22.58
CA ALA A 260 -23.97 -43.02 23.34
C ALA A 260 -22.53 -42.48 23.34
N ALA A 261 -22.05 -41.96 22.21
CA ALA A 261 -20.74 -41.33 22.12
C ALA A 261 -20.66 -40.01 22.91
N VAL A 262 -21.70 -39.16 22.86
CA VAL A 262 -21.80 -37.93 23.66
C VAL A 262 -21.82 -38.25 25.15
N ILE A 263 -22.59 -39.25 25.58
CA ILE A 263 -22.65 -39.67 26.98
C ILE A 263 -21.28 -40.20 27.39
N ALA A 264 -20.66 -41.09 26.61
CA ALA A 264 -19.36 -41.68 26.96
C ALA A 264 -18.21 -40.64 27.00
N ALA A 265 -18.21 -39.64 26.11
CA ALA A 265 -17.19 -38.59 26.09
C ALA A 265 -17.50 -37.42 27.04
N GLY A 266 -18.76 -37.19 27.35
CA GLY A 266 -19.21 -36.15 28.27
C GLY A 266 -19.59 -36.77 29.61
N PRO A 267 -20.87 -36.75 30.03
CA PRO A 267 -21.29 -37.05 31.40
C PRO A 267 -20.89 -38.44 31.94
N GLY A 268 -20.57 -39.41 31.09
CA GLY A 268 -20.17 -40.76 31.47
C GLY A 268 -18.87 -40.82 32.28
N TRP A 269 -18.05 -39.77 32.25
CA TRP A 269 -16.82 -39.70 33.03
C TRP A 269 -17.07 -39.90 34.53
N ILE A 270 -18.18 -39.36 35.05
CA ILE A 270 -18.48 -39.38 36.48
C ILE A 270 -18.76 -40.79 36.99
N VAL A 271 -19.24 -41.69 36.13
CA VAL A 271 -19.48 -43.09 36.51
C VAL A 271 -18.15 -43.80 36.79
N ILE A 272 -17.16 -43.61 35.91
CA ILE A 272 -15.82 -44.16 36.11
C ILE A 272 -15.11 -43.42 37.26
N GLY A 273 -15.31 -42.11 37.37
CA GLY A 273 -14.81 -41.30 38.48
C GLY A 273 -15.33 -41.77 39.83
N ALA A 274 -16.63 -42.08 39.94
CA ALA A 274 -17.25 -42.64 41.14
C ALA A 274 -16.58 -43.96 41.56
N ILE A 275 -16.31 -44.84 40.58
CA ILE A 275 -15.58 -46.08 40.82
C ILE A 275 -14.17 -45.77 41.36
N LYS A 276 -13.43 -44.84 40.74
CA LYS A 276 -12.10 -44.45 41.23
C LYS A 276 -12.11 -43.86 42.64
N ILE A 277 -13.09 -43.02 42.98
CA ILE A 277 -13.26 -42.50 44.35
C ILE A 277 -13.43 -43.67 45.34
N LEU A 278 -14.24 -44.67 44.99
CA LEU A 278 -14.42 -45.86 45.83
C LEU A 278 -13.18 -46.77 45.87
N LEU A 279 -12.42 -46.86 44.78
CA LEU A 279 -11.14 -47.59 44.78
C LEU A 279 -10.11 -46.90 45.68
N GLY A 280 -10.01 -45.57 45.66
CA GLY A 280 -9.14 -44.84 46.59
C GLY A 280 -9.60 -44.93 48.04
N SER A 281 -10.92 -44.88 48.26
CA SER A 281 -11.54 -45.18 49.56
C SER A 281 -11.09 -46.54 50.10
N PHE A 282 -11.14 -47.58 49.26
CA PHE A 282 -10.66 -48.92 49.60
C PHE A 282 -9.15 -48.96 49.87
N LEU A 283 -8.34 -48.40 48.97
CA LEU A 283 -6.89 -48.41 49.09
C LEU A 283 -6.38 -47.63 50.30
N ALA A 284 -7.05 -46.55 50.70
CA ALA A 284 -6.70 -45.78 51.89
C ALA A 284 -6.90 -46.59 53.17
N VAL A 285 -8.04 -47.29 53.28
CA VAL A 285 -8.31 -48.17 54.43
C VAL A 285 -7.35 -49.35 54.43
N LEU A 286 -7.04 -49.92 53.26
CA LEU A 286 -6.02 -50.96 53.12
C LEU A 286 -4.65 -50.47 53.61
N ALA A 287 -4.20 -49.30 53.14
CA ALA A 287 -2.93 -48.68 53.50
C ALA A 287 -2.84 -48.36 55.00
N PHE A 288 -3.93 -47.86 55.59
CA PHE A 288 -4.03 -47.61 57.02
C PHE A 288 -3.95 -48.91 57.83
N ASN A 289 -4.68 -49.94 57.44
CA ASN A 289 -4.63 -51.25 58.10
C ASN A 289 -3.28 -51.95 57.92
N TYR A 290 -2.54 -51.61 56.86
CA TYR A 290 -1.15 -52.04 56.65
C TYR A 290 -0.15 -51.36 57.62
N GLY A 291 -0.60 -50.34 58.37
CA GLY A 291 0.20 -49.66 59.40
C GLY A 291 0.67 -48.25 59.03
N LEU A 292 0.21 -47.68 57.92
CA LEU A 292 0.52 -46.29 57.57
C LEU A 292 -0.35 -45.31 58.37
N GLY A 293 0.23 -44.15 58.72
CA GLY A 293 -0.53 -43.05 59.33
C GLY A 293 -1.60 -42.50 58.38
N ALA A 294 -2.65 -41.89 58.91
CA ALA A 294 -3.81 -41.42 58.14
C ALA A 294 -3.46 -40.46 56.98
N GLU A 295 -2.50 -39.55 57.18
CA GLU A 295 -2.01 -38.66 56.10
C GLU A 295 -1.33 -39.44 54.98
N LEU A 296 -0.40 -40.34 55.30
CA LEU A 296 0.30 -41.13 54.28
C LEU A 296 -0.65 -42.14 53.60
N ALA A 297 -1.64 -42.65 54.34
CA ALA A 297 -2.63 -43.58 53.82
C ALA A 297 -3.58 -42.93 52.80
N SER A 298 -3.81 -41.61 52.86
CA SER A 298 -4.59 -40.86 51.86
C SER A 298 -3.78 -40.38 50.67
N GLU A 299 -2.46 -40.59 50.64
CA GLU A 299 -1.60 -40.24 49.51
C GLU A 299 -1.56 -41.36 48.45
N PRO A 300 -1.89 -41.08 47.17
CA PRO A 300 -1.96 -42.12 46.13
C PRO A 300 -0.65 -42.89 45.92
N THR A 301 0.50 -42.22 46.03
CA THR A 301 1.81 -42.89 45.87
C THR A 301 1.96 -44.03 46.87
N HIS A 302 1.57 -43.81 48.13
CA HIS A 302 1.62 -44.81 49.19
C HIS A 302 0.49 -45.83 49.08
N MET A 303 -0.72 -45.43 48.70
CA MET A 303 -1.82 -46.35 48.40
C MET A 303 -1.40 -47.43 47.40
N TYR A 304 -0.81 -47.03 46.27
CA TYR A 304 -0.36 -47.98 45.25
C TYR A 304 0.93 -48.70 45.62
N LEU A 305 1.80 -48.12 46.45
CA LEU A 305 2.92 -48.85 47.03
C LEU A 305 2.43 -50.05 47.85
N VAL A 306 1.42 -49.86 48.69
CA VAL A 306 0.80 -50.99 49.42
C VAL A 306 0.11 -51.93 48.45
N ALA A 307 -0.67 -51.41 47.49
CA ALA A 307 -1.43 -52.24 46.56
C ALA A 307 -0.53 -53.14 45.67
N PHE A 308 0.57 -52.61 45.14
CA PHE A 308 1.51 -53.38 44.31
C PHE A 308 2.36 -54.38 45.12
N SER A 309 2.43 -54.25 46.45
CA SER A 309 3.10 -55.24 47.30
C SER A 309 2.42 -56.62 47.24
N TYR A 310 1.14 -56.66 46.86
CA TYR A 310 0.40 -57.90 46.59
C TYR A 310 0.76 -58.53 45.23
N VAL A 311 1.36 -57.77 44.31
CA VAL A 311 1.76 -58.24 42.97
C VAL A 311 3.18 -58.78 42.97
N THR A 312 4.12 -58.08 43.61
CA THR A 312 5.53 -58.46 43.65
C THR A 312 6.12 -58.29 45.04
N HIS A 313 7.00 -59.21 45.43
CA HIS A 313 7.74 -59.16 46.69
C HIS A 313 9.13 -58.50 46.55
N SER A 314 9.56 -58.20 45.31
CA SER A 314 10.83 -57.52 45.07
C SER A 314 10.69 -56.02 45.35
N SER A 315 11.53 -55.48 46.24
CA SER A 315 11.50 -54.05 46.59
C SER A 315 11.73 -53.14 45.37
N SER A 316 12.63 -53.52 44.46
CA SER A 316 12.87 -52.76 43.22
C SER A 316 11.70 -52.86 42.24
N GLY A 317 11.11 -54.05 42.11
CA GLY A 317 9.93 -54.26 41.27
C GLY A 317 8.70 -53.50 41.78
N LEU A 318 8.54 -53.43 43.10
CA LEU A 318 7.47 -52.69 43.77
C LEU A 318 7.56 -51.19 43.48
N LEU A 319 8.72 -50.59 43.78
CA LEU A 319 8.97 -49.17 43.53
C LEU A 319 8.80 -48.83 42.04
N ALA A 320 9.33 -49.68 41.15
CA ALA A 320 9.20 -49.47 39.70
C ALA A 320 7.75 -49.51 39.22
N LEU A 321 6.95 -50.50 39.63
CA LEU A 321 5.54 -50.60 39.23
C LEU A 321 4.74 -49.41 39.74
N THR A 322 4.87 -49.06 41.02
CA THR A 322 4.20 -47.90 41.61
C THR A 322 4.60 -46.62 40.90
N GLY A 323 5.90 -46.40 40.72
CA GLY A 323 6.42 -45.21 40.10
C GLY A 323 6.02 -45.05 38.62
N ILE A 324 6.12 -46.12 37.82
CA ILE A 324 5.67 -46.10 36.42
C ILE A 324 4.17 -45.82 36.33
N PHE A 325 3.36 -46.48 37.17
CA PHE A 325 1.92 -46.27 37.19
C PHE A 325 1.54 -44.84 37.58
N VAL A 326 2.15 -44.29 38.63
CA VAL A 326 1.90 -42.92 39.07
C VAL A 326 2.34 -41.95 37.98
N VAL A 327 3.60 -42.00 37.52
CA VAL A 327 4.09 -41.10 36.46
C VAL A 327 3.22 -41.17 35.20
N LEU A 328 2.82 -42.36 34.77
CA LEU A 328 1.95 -42.53 33.60
C LEU A 328 0.57 -41.89 33.81
N SER A 329 -0.06 -42.11 34.97
CA SER A 329 -1.37 -41.54 35.32
C SER A 329 -1.30 -40.02 35.39
N GLN A 330 -0.28 -39.50 36.07
CA GLN A 330 -0.07 -38.07 36.29
C GLN A 330 0.25 -37.32 34.98
N LEU A 331 1.06 -37.91 34.11
CA LEU A 331 1.36 -37.32 32.81
C LEU A 331 0.11 -37.26 31.90
N LYS A 332 -0.73 -38.29 31.93
CA LYS A 332 -1.98 -38.34 31.14
C LYS A 332 -2.95 -37.23 31.54
N ILE A 333 -3.17 -36.98 32.83
CA ILE A 333 -4.05 -35.88 33.25
C ILE A 333 -3.41 -34.51 33.07
N ASN A 334 -2.13 -34.33 33.42
CA ASN A 334 -1.50 -33.01 33.38
C ASN A 334 -1.42 -32.45 31.96
N VAL A 335 -1.28 -33.31 30.96
CA VAL A 335 -1.41 -32.93 29.54
C VAL A 335 -2.79 -32.31 29.26
N THR A 336 -3.86 -32.88 29.80
CA THR A 336 -5.22 -32.38 29.58
C THR A 336 -5.51 -31.11 30.39
N ASN A 337 -5.09 -31.04 31.66
CA ASN A 337 -5.18 -29.82 32.48
C ASN A 337 -4.44 -28.64 31.85
N ALA A 338 -3.21 -28.86 31.37
CA ALA A 338 -2.42 -27.82 30.72
C ALA A 338 -3.02 -27.39 29.37
N TYR A 339 -3.60 -28.33 28.62
CA TYR A 339 -4.34 -28.04 27.40
C TYR A 339 -5.55 -27.14 27.67
N ALA A 340 -6.44 -27.55 28.58
CA ALA A 340 -7.62 -26.80 28.98
C ALA A 340 -7.26 -25.40 29.50
N GLY A 341 -6.25 -25.31 30.38
CA GLY A 341 -5.79 -24.03 30.94
C GLY A 341 -5.26 -23.07 29.87
N SER A 342 -4.52 -23.59 28.88
CA SER A 342 -4.04 -22.76 27.76
C SER A 342 -5.18 -22.15 26.95
N ILE A 343 -6.30 -22.85 26.78
CA ILE A 343 -7.50 -22.35 26.08
C ILE A 343 -8.23 -21.33 26.96
N ALA A 344 -8.44 -21.63 28.24
CA ALA A 344 -9.13 -20.75 29.19
C ALA A 344 -8.44 -19.39 29.32
N TRP A 345 -7.11 -19.37 29.48
CA TRP A 345 -6.32 -18.14 29.51
C TRP A 345 -6.33 -17.38 28.18
N SER A 346 -6.27 -18.10 27.05
CA SER A 346 -6.39 -17.49 25.73
C SER A 346 -7.70 -16.72 25.59
N ASN A 347 -8.82 -17.33 25.97
CA ASN A 347 -10.15 -16.72 25.93
C ASN A 347 -10.28 -15.54 26.90
N PHE A 348 -9.75 -15.67 28.13
CA PHE A 348 -9.77 -14.62 29.14
C PHE A 348 -9.02 -13.36 28.69
N PHE A 349 -7.75 -13.49 28.31
CA PHE A 349 -6.92 -12.35 27.95
C PHE A 349 -7.24 -11.78 26.57
N LEU A 350 -7.72 -12.60 25.62
CA LEU A 350 -8.20 -12.10 24.33
C LEU A 350 -9.25 -11.00 24.52
N ARG A 351 -10.22 -11.22 25.42
CA ARG A 351 -11.32 -10.28 25.63
C ARG A 351 -10.90 -9.04 26.40
N LEU A 352 -9.99 -9.17 27.35
CA LEU A 352 -9.52 -8.04 28.16
C LEU A 352 -8.51 -7.16 27.43
N THR A 353 -7.64 -7.77 26.60
CA THR A 353 -6.51 -7.06 25.98
C THR A 353 -6.67 -6.84 24.48
N HIS A 354 -7.63 -7.51 23.83
CA HIS A 354 -7.78 -7.58 22.37
C HIS A 354 -6.49 -8.01 21.65
N ARG A 355 -5.61 -8.76 22.33
CA ARG A 355 -4.36 -9.30 21.80
C ARG A 355 -4.32 -10.80 22.02
N HIS A 356 -3.77 -11.51 21.04
CA HIS A 356 -3.56 -12.95 21.12
C HIS A 356 -2.17 -13.33 20.59
N PRO A 357 -1.20 -13.56 21.49
CA PRO A 357 0.16 -13.95 21.09
C PRO A 357 0.23 -15.42 20.61
N GLY A 358 -0.77 -16.23 20.92
CA GLY A 358 -0.83 -17.66 20.62
C GLY A 358 -1.09 -18.50 21.88
N ARG A 359 -1.80 -19.62 21.73
CA ARG A 359 -2.15 -20.56 22.82
C ARG A 359 -0.93 -21.06 23.60
N VAL A 360 0.19 -21.29 22.90
CA VAL A 360 1.43 -21.81 23.50
C VAL A 360 1.99 -20.86 24.56
N VAL A 361 1.87 -19.54 24.40
CA VAL A 361 2.30 -18.58 25.43
C VAL A 361 1.48 -18.76 26.71
N TRP A 362 0.17 -19.00 26.57
CA TRP A 362 -0.73 -19.25 27.69
C TRP A 362 -0.53 -20.63 28.32
N LEU A 363 -0.02 -21.61 27.58
CA LEU A 363 0.45 -22.88 28.14
C LEU A 363 1.61 -22.66 29.12
N PHE A 364 2.65 -21.92 28.71
CA PHE A 364 3.77 -21.58 29.61
C PHE A 364 3.29 -20.77 30.84
N PHE A 365 2.35 -19.84 30.63
CA PHE A 365 1.76 -19.06 31.72
C PHE A 365 1.02 -19.96 32.73
N ASN A 366 0.19 -20.89 32.26
CA ASN A 366 -0.55 -21.81 33.12
C ASN A 366 0.37 -22.73 33.93
N VAL A 367 1.37 -23.33 33.27
CA VAL A 367 2.36 -24.19 33.91
C VAL A 367 3.22 -23.40 34.90
N GLY A 368 3.60 -22.17 34.56
CA GLY A 368 4.37 -21.28 35.44
C GLY A 368 3.64 -20.91 36.73
N ILE A 369 2.33 -20.59 36.65
CA ILE A 369 1.52 -20.32 37.85
C ILE A 369 1.42 -21.59 38.72
N ALA A 370 1.16 -22.74 38.11
CA ALA A 370 1.05 -23.99 38.86
C ALA A 370 2.37 -24.35 39.57
N LEU A 371 3.51 -24.19 38.87
CA LEU A 371 4.84 -24.40 39.45
C LEU A 371 5.09 -23.45 40.64
N LEU A 372 4.75 -22.16 40.48
CA LEU A 372 4.89 -21.18 41.55
C LEU A 372 4.07 -21.59 42.79
N LEU A 373 2.83 -22.04 42.62
CA LEU A 373 1.97 -22.46 43.72
C LEU A 373 2.52 -23.68 44.47
N MET A 374 3.13 -24.63 43.75
CA MET A 374 3.80 -25.78 44.37
C MET A 374 5.04 -25.36 45.16
N GLU A 375 5.89 -24.51 44.59
CA GLU A 375 7.10 -23.99 45.26
C GLU A 375 6.79 -23.16 46.51
N LEU A 376 5.66 -22.45 46.51
CA LEU A 376 5.17 -21.72 47.68
C LEU A 376 4.57 -22.62 48.77
N GLY A 377 4.49 -23.93 48.55
CA GLY A 377 3.96 -24.87 49.55
C GLY A 377 2.45 -24.77 49.78
N VAL A 378 1.71 -24.14 48.87
CA VAL A 378 0.24 -23.91 48.97
C VAL A 378 -0.54 -25.23 48.94
N TYR A 379 0.13 -26.36 48.67
CA TYR A 379 -0.56 -27.63 48.44
C TYR A 379 -1.32 -28.20 49.63
N ARG A 380 -0.88 -27.91 50.86
CA ARG A 380 -1.57 -28.33 52.10
C ARG A 380 -2.88 -27.57 52.35
N VAL A 381 -3.06 -26.44 51.67
CA VAL A 381 -4.24 -25.56 51.79
C VAL A 381 -5.30 -25.88 50.71
N PHE A 382 -5.02 -26.82 49.80
CA PHE A 382 -5.94 -27.10 48.69
C PHE A 382 -7.28 -27.68 49.14
N GLU A 383 -7.37 -28.42 50.24
CA GLU A 383 -8.65 -28.91 50.76
C GLU A 383 -9.62 -27.77 51.11
N ASP A 384 -9.11 -26.71 51.75
CA ASP A 384 -9.90 -25.51 52.08
C ASP A 384 -10.28 -24.71 50.82
N ILE A 385 -9.35 -24.60 49.86
CA ILE A 385 -9.58 -23.89 48.60
C ILE A 385 -10.66 -24.60 47.75
N LEU A 386 -10.69 -25.93 47.76
CA LEU A 386 -11.66 -26.73 47.01
C LEU A 386 -13.11 -26.46 47.46
N GLY A 387 -13.35 -26.17 48.74
CA GLY A 387 -14.67 -25.81 49.25
C GLY A 387 -15.19 -24.48 48.70
N VAL A 388 -14.38 -23.42 48.75
CA VAL A 388 -14.69 -22.10 48.15
C VAL A 388 -14.88 -22.24 46.65
N TYR A 389 -14.01 -23.01 46.00
CA TYR A 389 -14.07 -23.24 44.57
C TYR A 389 -15.33 -24.03 44.16
N ALA A 390 -15.75 -25.03 44.94
CA ALA A 390 -16.97 -25.78 44.70
C ALA A 390 -18.20 -24.86 44.62
N VAL A 391 -18.30 -23.87 45.50
CA VAL A 391 -19.39 -22.87 45.49
C VAL A 391 -19.41 -22.07 44.17
N ALA A 392 -18.23 -21.62 43.72
CA ALA A 392 -18.11 -20.85 42.48
C ALA A 392 -18.40 -21.71 41.23
N ALA A 393 -17.89 -22.94 41.20
CA ALA A 393 -18.09 -23.87 40.09
C ALA A 393 -19.57 -24.31 39.96
N THR A 394 -20.25 -24.61 41.08
CA THR A 394 -21.68 -24.96 41.05
C THR A 394 -22.56 -23.76 40.69
N ALA A 395 -22.22 -22.54 41.13
CA ALA A 395 -22.93 -21.33 40.71
C ALA A 395 -22.83 -21.13 39.18
N TRP A 396 -21.62 -21.27 38.63
CA TRP A 396 -21.37 -21.09 37.20
C TRP A 396 -22.09 -22.15 36.36
N LEU A 397 -21.77 -23.44 36.57
CA LEU A 397 -22.33 -24.52 35.76
C LEU A 397 -23.84 -24.67 36.01
N GLY A 398 -24.31 -24.44 37.24
CA GLY A 398 -25.73 -24.37 37.55
C GLY A 398 -26.47 -23.31 36.74
N SER A 399 -25.90 -22.10 36.63
CA SER A 399 -26.51 -21.01 35.85
C SER A 399 -26.54 -21.34 34.35
N VAL A 400 -25.46 -21.93 33.82
CA VAL A 400 -25.41 -22.38 32.42
C VAL A 400 -26.44 -23.47 32.15
N VAL A 401 -26.55 -24.48 33.02
CA VAL A 401 -27.50 -25.60 32.85
C VAL A 401 -28.94 -25.12 32.99
N ALA A 402 -29.24 -24.29 33.98
CA ALA A 402 -30.55 -23.67 34.15
C ALA A 402 -30.96 -22.90 32.88
N ASP A 403 -30.01 -22.21 32.24
CA ASP A 403 -30.26 -21.57 30.96
C ASP A 403 -30.49 -22.56 29.80
N LEU A 404 -29.68 -23.61 29.69
CA LEU A 404 -29.76 -24.63 28.63
C LEU A 404 -31.02 -25.50 28.71
N THR A 405 -31.59 -25.63 29.90
CA THR A 405 -32.72 -26.51 30.19
C THR A 405 -33.99 -25.72 30.54
N VAL A 406 -34.03 -25.09 31.71
CA VAL A 406 -35.22 -24.42 32.27
C VAL A 406 -35.63 -23.23 31.41
N ASN A 407 -34.72 -22.30 31.10
CA ASN A 407 -35.05 -21.12 30.29
C ASN A 407 -35.45 -21.49 28.87
N LYS A 408 -34.84 -22.55 28.32
CA LYS A 408 -35.20 -23.10 27.02
C LYS A 408 -36.63 -23.65 27.03
N TRP A 409 -36.97 -24.42 28.06
CA TRP A 409 -38.30 -24.97 28.24
C TRP A 409 -39.37 -23.88 28.44
N LEU A 410 -39.05 -22.85 29.23
CA LEU A 410 -39.90 -21.66 29.45
C LEU A 410 -39.94 -20.68 28.26
N ARG A 411 -39.20 -20.95 27.17
CA ARG A 411 -39.08 -20.06 25.99
C ARG A 411 -38.59 -18.63 26.33
N LEU A 412 -37.79 -18.49 27.39
CA LEU A 412 -37.21 -17.20 27.82
C LEU A 412 -35.88 -16.87 27.14
N ARG A 413 -35.39 -17.77 26.28
CA ARG A 413 -34.16 -17.65 25.50
C ARG A 413 -34.38 -18.05 24.04
N PRO A 414 -33.49 -17.65 23.11
CA PRO A 414 -33.53 -18.10 21.73
C PRO A 414 -33.36 -19.63 21.57
N GLU A 415 -33.95 -20.18 20.50
CA GLU A 415 -33.86 -21.62 20.18
C GLU A 415 -32.43 -22.06 19.83
N LYS A 416 -31.70 -21.22 19.09
CA LYS A 416 -30.30 -21.45 18.70
C LYS A 416 -29.37 -20.64 19.60
N ILE A 417 -28.27 -21.27 20.00
CA ILE A 417 -27.21 -20.60 20.78
C ILE A 417 -26.40 -19.73 19.82
N GLU A 418 -26.26 -18.46 20.16
CA GLU A 418 -25.39 -17.52 19.47
C GLU A 418 -24.14 -17.28 20.32
N PHE A 419 -22.96 -17.27 19.69
CA PHE A 419 -21.66 -17.13 20.36
C PHE A 419 -20.83 -15.97 19.81
N ARG A 420 -21.20 -15.43 18.64
CA ARG A 420 -20.41 -14.42 17.93
C ARG A 420 -20.54 -13.06 18.60
N ARG A 421 -19.41 -12.40 18.87
CA ARG A 421 -19.31 -11.06 19.52
C ARG A 421 -20.29 -10.05 18.93
N ALA A 422 -20.46 -10.04 17.61
CA ALA A 422 -21.24 -9.06 16.87
C ALA A 422 -22.76 -9.11 17.15
N TYR A 423 -23.25 -10.18 17.79
CA TYR A 423 -24.69 -10.40 18.06
C TYR A 423 -25.01 -10.49 19.54
N LEU A 424 -24.01 -10.52 20.42
CA LEU A 424 -24.19 -10.67 21.87
C LEU A 424 -24.03 -9.34 22.60
N TYR A 425 -24.78 -9.17 23.68
CA TYR A 425 -24.49 -8.13 24.68
C TYR A 425 -23.15 -8.41 25.37
N ASP A 426 -22.48 -7.35 25.83
CA ASP A 426 -21.23 -7.51 26.60
C ASP A 426 -21.52 -8.23 27.92
N ILE A 427 -22.56 -7.81 28.61
CA ILE A 427 -23.05 -8.44 29.84
C ILE A 427 -24.49 -8.86 29.63
N ASN A 428 -24.78 -10.15 29.80
CA ASN A 428 -26.15 -10.62 29.96
C ASN A 428 -26.42 -10.90 31.45
N PRO A 429 -27.39 -10.20 32.06
CA PRO A 429 -27.65 -10.30 33.50
C PRO A 429 -28.23 -11.66 33.90
N VAL A 430 -28.76 -12.47 32.97
CA VAL A 430 -29.35 -13.77 33.28
C VAL A 430 -28.33 -14.71 33.91
N GLY A 431 -27.22 -14.95 33.21
CA GLY A 431 -26.15 -15.85 33.63
C GLY A 431 -25.22 -15.21 34.65
N ILE A 432 -24.69 -14.02 34.37
CA ILE A 432 -23.79 -13.33 35.33
C ILE A 432 -24.53 -13.01 36.63
N GLY A 433 -25.75 -12.49 36.54
CA GLY A 433 -26.53 -12.11 37.72
C GLY A 433 -26.90 -13.32 38.56
N ALA A 434 -27.34 -14.41 37.93
CA ALA A 434 -27.64 -15.66 38.65
C ALA A 434 -26.39 -16.25 39.31
N MET A 435 -25.28 -16.36 38.57
CA MET A 435 -24.01 -16.84 39.12
C MET A 435 -23.53 -15.96 40.26
N GLY A 436 -23.58 -14.64 40.10
CA GLY A 436 -23.15 -13.68 41.12
C GLY A 436 -23.97 -13.77 42.41
N LEU A 437 -25.30 -13.89 42.29
CA LEU A 437 -26.18 -14.08 43.45
C LEU A 437 -25.95 -15.45 44.11
N ALA A 438 -25.93 -16.53 43.33
CA ALA A 438 -25.69 -17.88 43.84
C ALA A 438 -24.34 -17.99 44.56
N MET A 439 -23.28 -17.44 43.96
CA MET A 439 -21.94 -17.41 44.54
C MET A 439 -21.89 -16.55 45.80
N ALA A 440 -22.50 -15.36 45.83
CA ALA A 440 -22.51 -14.50 47.01
C ALA A 440 -23.20 -15.17 48.21
N PHE A 441 -24.39 -15.75 47.99
CA PHE A 441 -25.10 -16.49 49.04
C PHE A 441 -24.37 -17.76 49.46
N GLY A 442 -23.83 -18.52 48.50
CA GLY A 442 -23.05 -19.73 48.77
C GLY A 442 -21.79 -19.46 49.57
N LEU A 443 -21.03 -18.39 49.24
CA LEU A 443 -19.84 -18.01 50.00
C LEU A 443 -20.19 -17.49 51.39
N SER A 444 -21.27 -16.72 51.52
CA SER A 444 -21.78 -16.28 52.82
C SER A 444 -22.19 -17.46 53.70
N ALA A 445 -22.80 -18.49 53.11
CA ALA A 445 -23.12 -19.74 53.78
C ALA A 445 -21.83 -20.48 54.20
N TRP A 446 -20.87 -20.65 53.30
CA TRP A 446 -19.58 -21.30 53.58
C TRP A 446 -18.79 -20.59 54.71
N MET A 447 -18.89 -19.25 54.80
CA MET A 447 -18.33 -18.46 55.91
C MET A 447 -19.08 -18.62 57.24
N GLY A 448 -20.20 -19.34 57.26
CA GLY A 448 -21.00 -19.61 58.45
C GLY A 448 -22.02 -18.55 58.82
N TRP A 449 -22.31 -17.57 57.95
CA TRP A 449 -23.21 -16.44 58.29
C TRP A 449 -24.66 -16.87 58.55
N PHE A 450 -25.07 -18.02 58.01
CA PHE A 450 -26.42 -18.57 58.18
C PHE A 450 -26.47 -19.79 59.12
N GLY A 451 -25.40 -20.02 59.90
CA GLY A 451 -25.28 -21.16 60.81
C GLY A 451 -24.74 -22.44 60.16
N GLN A 452 -24.44 -23.42 61.02
CA GLN A 452 -23.75 -24.66 60.64
C GLN A 452 -24.48 -25.52 59.58
N PRO A 453 -25.82 -25.66 59.59
CA PRO A 453 -26.50 -26.46 58.56
C PRO A 453 -26.27 -25.93 57.15
N LEU A 454 -26.43 -24.62 56.94
CA LEU A 454 -26.26 -24.00 55.62
C LEU A 454 -24.79 -23.92 55.20
N GLN A 455 -23.86 -23.83 56.16
CA GLN A 455 -22.43 -23.85 55.89
C GLN A 455 -21.99 -25.11 55.17
N VAL A 456 -22.45 -26.26 55.67
CA VAL A 456 -22.06 -27.56 55.15
C VAL A 456 -22.73 -27.86 53.81
N PHE A 457 -23.91 -27.29 53.56
CA PHE A 457 -24.62 -27.38 52.29
C PHE A 457 -24.33 -26.23 51.30
N ALA A 458 -23.30 -25.41 51.54
CA ALA A 458 -23.04 -24.19 50.77
C ALA A 458 -22.97 -24.40 49.25
N SER A 459 -22.26 -25.44 48.78
CA SER A 459 -22.12 -25.73 47.35
C SER A 459 -23.44 -26.19 46.70
N LEU A 460 -24.27 -26.93 47.45
CA LEU A 460 -25.60 -27.37 47.03
C LEU A 460 -26.60 -26.21 47.03
N LEU A 461 -26.55 -25.35 48.05
CA LEU A 461 -27.34 -24.12 48.10
C LEU A 461 -27.03 -23.22 46.91
N SER A 462 -25.74 -23.02 46.61
CA SER A 462 -25.28 -22.27 45.44
C SER A 462 -25.88 -22.83 44.14
N LEU A 463 -25.86 -24.16 43.98
CA LEU A 463 -26.46 -24.82 42.83
C LEU A 463 -27.98 -24.56 42.74
N MET A 464 -28.71 -24.78 43.84
CA MET A 464 -30.16 -24.53 43.88
C MET A 464 -30.51 -23.08 43.54
N LEU A 465 -29.77 -22.12 44.12
CA LEU A 465 -29.96 -20.71 43.86
C LEU A 465 -29.70 -20.35 42.39
N ALA A 466 -28.71 -20.97 41.74
CA ALA A 466 -28.49 -20.76 40.31
C ALA A 466 -29.70 -21.22 39.46
N PHE A 467 -30.30 -22.37 39.80
CA PHE A 467 -31.51 -22.88 39.13
C PHE A 467 -32.77 -22.05 39.39
N CYS A 468 -32.85 -21.34 40.52
CA CYS A 468 -33.96 -20.43 40.81
C CYS A 468 -33.76 -19.04 40.20
N THR A 469 -32.56 -18.48 40.33
CA THR A 469 -32.28 -17.07 39.97
C THR A 469 -32.11 -16.87 38.47
N ALA A 470 -31.55 -17.83 37.72
CA ALA A 470 -31.41 -17.69 36.26
C ALA A 470 -32.78 -17.57 35.55
N PRO A 471 -33.78 -18.44 35.82
CA PRO A 471 -35.12 -18.26 35.25
C PRO A 471 -35.84 -17.02 35.73
N LEU A 472 -35.69 -16.67 37.01
CA LEU A 472 -36.28 -15.45 37.58
C LEU A 472 -35.77 -14.21 36.86
N ILE A 473 -34.46 -14.07 36.66
CA ILE A 473 -33.86 -12.93 35.96
C ILE A 473 -34.24 -12.95 34.47
N ALA A 474 -34.27 -14.13 33.82
CA ALA A 474 -34.69 -14.25 32.43
C ALA A 474 -36.15 -13.81 32.23
N TRP A 475 -37.03 -14.16 33.16
CA TRP A 475 -38.43 -13.73 33.17
C TRP A 475 -38.57 -12.23 33.41
N LEU A 476 -37.87 -11.68 34.41
CA LEU A 476 -37.86 -10.24 34.70
C LEU A 476 -37.33 -9.40 33.52
N THR A 477 -36.36 -9.94 32.77
CA THR A 477 -35.75 -9.27 31.61
C THR A 477 -36.43 -9.59 30.29
N GLN A 478 -37.40 -10.52 30.27
CA GLN A 478 -38.11 -11.00 29.08
C GLN A 478 -37.15 -11.47 27.97
N GLY A 479 -36.01 -12.05 28.34
CA GLY A 479 -35.01 -12.55 27.38
C GLY A 479 -34.35 -11.48 26.50
N ARG A 480 -34.46 -10.18 26.82
CA ARG A 480 -33.99 -9.09 25.94
C ARG A 480 -32.48 -8.99 25.77
N PHE A 481 -31.71 -9.61 26.66
CA PHE A 481 -30.24 -9.50 26.69
C PHE A 481 -29.51 -10.66 25.98
N TYR A 482 -30.22 -11.62 25.36
CA TYR A 482 -29.54 -12.70 24.62
C TYR A 482 -29.00 -12.23 23.26
N LEU A 483 -29.76 -11.43 22.51
CA LEU A 483 -29.37 -10.96 21.19
C LEU A 483 -29.38 -9.43 21.14
N ALA A 484 -28.22 -8.84 20.88
CA ALA A 484 -28.07 -7.40 20.68
C ALA A 484 -28.66 -6.93 19.35
N ARG A 485 -28.63 -7.81 18.33
CA ARG A 485 -29.26 -7.62 17.02
C ARG A 485 -29.50 -8.98 16.37
N ASN A 486 -30.37 -9.01 15.35
CA ASN A 486 -30.67 -10.25 14.62
C ASN A 486 -29.43 -10.75 13.84
N PRO A 487 -29.06 -12.04 13.96
CA PRO A 487 -27.97 -12.62 13.20
C PRO A 487 -28.21 -12.54 11.69
N VAL A 488 -27.24 -11.99 10.96
CA VAL A 488 -27.25 -11.94 9.48
C VAL A 488 -26.29 -12.99 8.95
N GLN A 489 -26.70 -13.73 7.91
CA GLN A 489 -25.82 -14.69 7.24
C GLN A 489 -24.69 -13.96 6.50
N ALA A 490 -23.48 -14.48 6.62
CA ALA A 490 -22.33 -13.93 5.92
C ALA A 490 -22.44 -14.13 4.40
N ILE A 491 -22.10 -13.08 3.65
CA ILE A 491 -22.20 -13.04 2.17
C ILE A 491 -21.06 -13.84 1.53
N SER A 492 -19.87 -13.75 2.11
CA SER A 492 -18.65 -14.48 1.72
C SER A 492 -18.07 -15.31 2.86
N THR A 493 -17.38 -16.40 2.52
CA THR A 493 -16.54 -17.22 3.41
C THR A 493 -15.14 -16.65 3.60
N GLU A 494 -14.73 -15.68 2.78
CA GLU A 494 -13.46 -14.97 2.93
C GLU A 494 -13.59 -13.81 3.91
N CYS A 495 -12.65 -13.70 4.85
CA CYS A 495 -12.63 -12.59 5.81
C CYS A 495 -12.03 -11.33 5.20
N CYS A 496 -12.79 -10.23 5.19
CA CYS A 496 -12.35 -8.95 4.65
C CYS A 496 -11.14 -8.30 5.36
N VAL A 497 -10.76 -8.78 6.56
CA VAL A 497 -9.64 -8.24 7.36
C VAL A 497 -8.37 -9.07 7.21
N CYS A 498 -8.46 -10.40 7.29
CA CYS A 498 -7.29 -11.28 7.22
C CYS A 498 -7.13 -12.04 5.89
N GLY A 499 -8.14 -12.03 5.01
CA GLY A 499 -8.11 -12.72 3.70
C GLY A 499 -8.21 -14.25 3.77
N ASN A 500 -8.37 -14.84 4.96
CA ASN A 500 -8.51 -16.29 5.11
C ASN A 500 -9.96 -16.72 4.90
N HIS A 501 -10.14 -17.98 4.48
CA HIS A 501 -11.45 -18.61 4.30
C HIS A 501 -11.90 -19.34 5.56
N PHE A 502 -13.17 -19.17 5.92
CA PHE A 502 -13.80 -19.78 7.09
C PHE A 502 -15.21 -20.30 6.76
N GLU A 503 -15.72 -21.21 7.59
CA GLU A 503 -17.10 -21.70 7.46
C GLU A 503 -18.11 -20.60 7.77
N LYS A 504 -19.27 -20.62 7.09
CA LYS A 504 -20.30 -19.56 7.21
C LYS A 504 -20.80 -19.35 8.64
N GLN A 505 -20.78 -20.39 9.48
CA GLN A 505 -21.20 -20.35 10.88
C GLN A 505 -20.25 -19.50 11.75
N GLU A 506 -18.97 -19.40 11.38
CA GLU A 506 -17.97 -18.58 12.08
C GLU A 506 -17.98 -17.11 11.63
N MET A 507 -18.53 -16.85 10.45
CA MET A 507 -18.52 -15.53 9.83
C MET A 507 -19.65 -14.64 10.33
N SER A 508 -19.37 -13.34 10.46
CA SER A 508 -20.33 -12.29 10.80
C SER A 508 -20.27 -11.17 9.78
N PHE A 509 -21.38 -10.46 9.56
CA PHE A 509 -21.35 -9.23 8.77
C PHE A 509 -20.92 -8.04 9.64
N CYS A 510 -19.83 -7.36 9.26
CA CYS A 510 -19.36 -6.15 9.93
C CYS A 510 -19.83 -4.89 9.18
N PRO A 511 -20.66 -4.03 9.80
CA PRO A 511 -21.11 -2.78 9.16
C PRO A 511 -19.99 -1.75 9.00
N PHE A 512 -18.93 -1.81 9.82
CA PHE A 512 -17.77 -0.91 9.74
C PHE A 512 -16.90 -1.21 8.50
N TYR A 513 -16.61 -2.48 8.23
CA TYR A 513 -15.85 -2.89 7.04
C TYR A 513 -16.71 -3.21 5.81
N GLN A 514 -18.03 -3.21 5.96
CA GLN A 514 -19.03 -3.62 4.94
C GLN A 514 -18.71 -4.97 4.29
N GLY A 515 -18.38 -5.97 5.11
CA GLY A 515 -18.00 -7.29 4.61
C GLY A 515 -18.08 -8.39 5.67
N SER A 516 -17.88 -9.62 5.22
CA SER A 516 -17.78 -10.78 6.10
C SER A 516 -16.48 -10.71 6.93
N ILE A 517 -16.60 -10.80 8.25
CA ILE A 517 -15.48 -10.87 9.20
C ILE A 517 -15.54 -12.18 9.98
N CYS A 518 -14.41 -12.85 10.20
CA CYS A 518 -14.37 -14.05 11.03
C CYS A 518 -14.47 -13.70 12.52
N SER A 519 -14.88 -14.67 13.33
CA SER A 519 -15.08 -14.54 14.77
C SER A 519 -13.83 -14.00 15.51
N LEU A 520 -12.64 -14.46 15.11
CA LEU A 520 -11.36 -14.05 15.69
C LEU A 520 -11.02 -12.60 15.33
N CYS A 521 -11.06 -12.25 14.03
CA CYS A 521 -10.82 -10.87 13.58
C CYS A 521 -11.78 -9.92 14.30
N CYS A 522 -13.06 -10.28 14.39
CA CYS A 522 -14.09 -9.51 15.08
C CYS A 522 -13.76 -9.31 16.57
N SER A 523 -13.19 -10.30 17.25
CA SER A 523 -12.80 -10.21 18.67
C SER A 523 -11.54 -9.35 18.90
N LEU A 524 -10.59 -9.41 17.97
CA LEU A 524 -9.34 -8.65 18.01
C LEU A 524 -9.46 -7.22 17.44
N ASP A 525 -10.57 -6.90 16.79
CA ASP A 525 -10.79 -5.58 16.22
C ASP A 525 -11.29 -4.60 17.29
N VAL A 526 -10.53 -3.51 17.46
CA VAL A 526 -10.85 -2.40 18.37
C VAL A 526 -11.23 -1.15 17.57
N GLN A 527 -10.91 -1.10 16.27
CA GLN A 527 -11.17 0.05 15.41
C GLN A 527 -12.66 0.25 15.19
N CYS A 528 -13.40 -0.86 15.01
CA CYS A 528 -14.84 -0.81 14.81
C CYS A 528 -15.62 -0.28 16.03
N ASN A 529 -14.99 -0.28 17.23
CA ASN A 529 -15.57 0.15 18.50
C ASN A 529 -17.00 -0.39 18.71
N ASP A 530 -17.28 -1.65 18.36
CA ASP A 530 -18.62 -2.25 18.43
C ASP A 530 -19.74 -1.39 17.77
N ALA A 531 -19.44 -0.74 16.63
CA ALA A 531 -20.42 0.01 15.84
C ALA A 531 -21.62 -0.83 15.38
N CYS A 532 -21.47 -2.16 15.36
CA CYS A 532 -22.57 -3.08 15.09
C CYS A 532 -23.59 -3.20 16.23
N LYS A 533 -23.24 -2.83 17.48
CA LYS A 533 -24.07 -3.01 18.67
C LYS A 533 -23.86 -1.89 19.73
N PRO A 534 -24.10 -0.61 19.40
CA PRO A 534 -23.79 0.51 20.29
C PRO A 534 -24.46 0.40 21.68
N HIS A 535 -25.76 0.11 21.71
CA HIS A 535 -26.58 -0.05 22.92
C HIS A 535 -26.20 -1.23 23.82
N ALA A 536 -25.39 -2.16 23.31
CA ALA A 536 -25.10 -3.43 23.97
C ALA A 536 -23.75 -3.44 24.70
N ARG A 537 -23.05 -2.30 24.71
CA ARG A 537 -21.76 -2.13 25.38
C ARG A 537 -21.91 -2.02 26.88
N TYR A 538 -20.98 -2.57 27.64
CA TYR A 538 -21.08 -2.59 29.12
C TYR A 538 -21.23 -1.19 29.74
N HIS A 539 -20.54 -0.17 29.21
CA HIS A 539 -20.65 1.21 29.69
C HIS A 539 -22.07 1.78 29.52
N GLU A 540 -22.71 1.52 28.37
CA GLU A 540 -24.08 1.97 28.11
C GLU A 540 -25.09 1.18 28.95
N GLN A 541 -24.86 -0.13 29.13
CA GLN A 541 -25.68 -0.97 30.01
C GLN A 541 -25.62 -0.48 31.47
N ALA A 542 -24.42 -0.20 31.98
CA ALA A 542 -24.21 0.34 33.32
C ALA A 542 -24.86 1.72 33.48
N ALA A 543 -24.66 2.63 32.52
CA ALA A 543 -25.27 3.96 32.53
C ALA A 543 -26.81 3.89 32.54
N ASN A 544 -27.39 3.01 31.74
CA ASN A 544 -28.85 2.81 31.69
C ASN A 544 -29.40 2.21 32.99
N LEU A 545 -28.68 1.27 33.61
CA LEU A 545 -29.05 0.72 34.92
C LEU A 545 -28.98 1.80 36.01
N LEU A 546 -27.88 2.56 36.05
CA LEU A 546 -27.69 3.65 37.01
C LEU A 546 -28.78 4.72 36.86
N LYS A 547 -29.11 5.09 35.62
CA LYS A 547 -30.21 6.03 35.31
C LYS A 547 -31.57 5.51 35.79
N LYS A 548 -31.81 4.19 35.73
CA LYS A 548 -33.03 3.57 36.27
C LYS A 548 -33.03 3.51 37.80
N MET A 549 -31.91 3.21 38.45
CA MET A 549 -31.81 3.16 39.92
C MET A 549 -31.89 4.56 40.56
N LEU A 550 -31.30 5.58 39.93
CA LEU A 550 -31.22 6.95 40.45
C LEU A 550 -32.46 7.82 40.19
N ARG A 551 -33.61 7.24 39.79
CA ARG A 551 -34.91 7.90 39.49
C ARG A 551 -34.97 9.38 39.93
N GLY A 552 -34.55 10.30 39.04
CA GLY A 552 -34.73 11.75 39.22
C GLY A 552 -33.63 12.53 39.95
N ARG A 553 -32.65 11.92 40.63
CA ARG A 553 -31.52 12.66 41.24
C ARG A 553 -30.40 12.85 40.22
N LYS A 554 -30.23 14.07 39.70
CA LYS A 554 -29.06 14.47 38.90
C LYS A 554 -27.82 14.58 39.78
N LEU A 555 -27.22 13.46 40.17
CA LEU A 555 -25.85 13.45 40.68
C LEU A 555 -24.91 13.79 39.52
N ARG A 556 -24.53 15.07 39.42
CA ARG A 556 -23.45 15.54 38.54
C ARG A 556 -22.11 15.20 39.20
N VAL A 557 -21.77 13.92 39.23
CA VAL A 557 -20.43 13.47 39.61
C VAL A 557 -19.63 13.27 38.33
N ASP A 558 -18.41 13.80 38.28
CA ASP A 558 -17.50 13.61 37.15
C ASP A 558 -17.29 12.10 36.89
N PRO A 559 -17.44 11.60 35.64
CA PRO A 559 -17.17 10.21 35.28
C PRO A 559 -15.80 9.69 35.76
N ARG A 560 -14.80 10.57 35.93
CA ARG A 560 -13.48 10.23 36.50
C ARG A 560 -13.58 9.78 37.95
N VAL A 561 -14.34 10.52 38.75
CA VAL A 561 -14.56 10.22 40.17
C VAL A 561 -15.34 8.92 40.31
N TRP A 562 -16.35 8.70 39.47
CA TRP A 562 -17.08 7.43 39.45
C TRP A 562 -16.21 6.23 39.07
N SER A 563 -15.37 6.36 38.04
CA SER A 563 -14.46 5.29 37.62
C SER A 563 -13.38 5.01 38.67
N PHE A 564 -12.88 6.06 39.32
CA PHE A 564 -11.93 5.93 40.41
C PHE A 564 -12.55 5.20 41.60
N LEU A 565 -13.70 5.65 42.10
CA LEU A 565 -14.39 5.05 43.23
C LEU A 565 -14.77 3.60 42.96
N SER A 566 -15.25 3.26 41.76
CA SER A 566 -15.64 1.89 41.42
C SER A 566 -14.46 0.94 41.38
N ILE A 567 -13.35 1.34 40.74
CA ILE A 567 -12.14 0.51 40.66
C ILE A 567 -11.50 0.38 42.05
N LEU A 568 -11.44 1.48 42.82
CA LEU A 568 -10.91 1.45 44.18
C LEU A 568 -11.73 0.53 45.07
N LEU A 569 -13.06 0.65 45.08
CA LEU A 569 -13.93 -0.24 45.85
C LEU A 569 -13.74 -1.70 45.47
N LEU A 570 -13.60 -1.99 44.17
CA LEU A 570 -13.38 -3.36 43.69
C LEU A 570 -12.08 -3.96 44.24
N PHE A 571 -10.94 -3.31 44.00
CA PHE A 571 -9.65 -3.83 44.47
C PHE A 571 -9.57 -3.87 46.00
N SER A 572 -10.12 -2.87 46.68
CA SER A 572 -10.18 -2.85 48.15
C SER A 572 -11.02 -4.00 48.68
N SER A 573 -12.16 -4.32 48.06
CA SER A 573 -12.98 -5.46 48.45
C SER A 573 -12.25 -6.78 48.24
N VAL A 574 -11.51 -6.93 47.14
CA VAL A 574 -10.72 -8.15 46.88
C VAL A 574 -9.59 -8.32 47.90
N ILE A 575 -8.82 -7.26 48.16
CA ILE A 575 -7.75 -7.27 49.16
C ILE A 575 -8.33 -7.56 50.55
N GLY A 576 -9.44 -6.92 50.90
CA GLY A 576 -10.13 -7.14 52.18
C GLY A 576 -10.62 -8.58 52.32
N LEU A 577 -11.22 -9.15 51.28
CA LEU A 577 -11.67 -10.55 51.25
C LEU A 577 -10.49 -11.51 51.42
N LEU A 578 -9.38 -11.27 50.70
CA LEU A 578 -8.17 -12.09 50.81
C LEU A 578 -7.59 -12.05 52.23
N LEU A 579 -7.43 -10.87 52.82
CA LEU A 579 -6.92 -10.73 54.18
C LEU A 579 -7.89 -11.31 55.22
N MET A 580 -9.20 -11.23 54.98
CA MET A 580 -10.21 -11.87 55.80
C MET A 580 -10.13 -13.40 55.72
N LEU A 581 -9.88 -13.96 54.54
CA LEU A 581 -9.66 -15.40 54.36
C LEU A 581 -8.38 -15.84 55.08
N VAL A 582 -7.29 -15.08 54.95
CA VAL A 582 -6.04 -15.33 55.68
C VAL A 582 -6.28 -15.30 57.20
N PHE A 583 -7.04 -14.33 57.70
CA PHE A 583 -7.42 -14.29 59.11
C PHE A 583 -8.25 -15.50 59.52
N ALA A 584 -9.26 -15.87 58.73
CA ALA A 584 -10.15 -16.98 59.02
C ALA A 584 -9.42 -18.32 59.08
N GLN A 585 -8.38 -18.49 58.26
CA GLN A 585 -7.55 -19.69 58.22
C GLN A 585 -6.53 -19.72 59.37
N MET A 586 -5.82 -18.62 59.60
CA MET A 586 -4.74 -18.56 60.60
C MET A 586 -5.25 -18.37 62.04
N ARG A 587 -6.49 -17.92 62.27
CA ARG A 587 -6.98 -17.67 63.64
C ARG A 587 -6.88 -18.89 64.56
N GLY A 588 -6.97 -20.11 64.01
CA GLY A 588 -6.86 -21.35 64.78
C GLY A 588 -5.46 -21.55 65.39
N ASP A 589 -4.43 -21.26 64.61
CA ASP A 589 -3.03 -21.48 64.99
C ASP A 589 -2.51 -20.47 66.03
N PHE A 590 -3.06 -19.25 66.02
CA PHE A 590 -2.61 -18.16 66.89
C PHE A 590 -3.34 -18.07 68.24
N GLY A 591 -4.37 -18.88 68.48
CA GLY A 591 -5.04 -19.02 69.79
C GLY A 591 -5.35 -17.70 70.51
N SER A 592 -4.54 -17.36 71.52
CA SER A 592 -4.71 -16.12 72.33
C SER A 592 -4.22 -14.82 71.65
N GLU A 593 -3.39 -14.91 70.61
CA GLU A 593 -2.84 -13.75 69.88
C GLU A 593 -3.69 -13.34 68.65
N GLN A 594 -4.90 -13.88 68.50
CA GLN A 594 -5.80 -13.57 67.38
C GLN A 594 -6.05 -12.06 67.21
N TYR A 595 -6.09 -11.30 68.30
CA TYR A 595 -6.25 -9.85 68.25
C TYR A 595 -5.05 -9.16 67.59
N LEU A 596 -3.82 -9.62 67.87
CA LEU A 596 -2.60 -9.09 67.27
C LEU A 596 -2.54 -9.41 65.78
N LEU A 597 -2.92 -10.63 65.39
CA LEU A 597 -3.06 -11.04 63.98
C LEU A 597 -4.09 -10.16 63.26
N ALA A 598 -5.29 -9.99 63.81
CA ALA A 598 -6.34 -9.15 63.23
C ALA A 598 -5.88 -7.69 63.08
N ALA A 599 -5.26 -7.12 64.12
CA ALA A 599 -4.73 -5.76 64.08
C ALA A 599 -3.64 -5.60 63.03
N THR A 600 -2.78 -6.61 62.86
CA THR A 600 -1.72 -6.60 61.83
C THR A 600 -2.32 -6.65 60.42
N LEU A 601 -3.31 -7.53 60.18
CA LEU A 601 -3.99 -7.62 58.88
C LEU A 601 -4.77 -6.35 58.54
N TRP A 602 -5.41 -5.70 59.51
CA TRP A 602 -6.04 -4.39 59.31
C TRP A 602 -5.02 -3.30 58.92
N LYS A 603 -3.85 -3.27 59.56
CA LYS A 603 -2.78 -2.33 59.19
C LYS A 603 -2.31 -2.59 57.75
N VAL A 604 -2.08 -3.86 57.39
CA VAL A 604 -1.72 -4.25 56.02
C VAL A 604 -2.80 -3.84 55.03
N PHE A 605 -4.08 -4.05 55.35
CA PHE A 605 -5.21 -3.62 54.52
C PHE A 605 -5.18 -2.12 54.23
N PHE A 606 -5.04 -1.27 55.25
CA PHE A 606 -5.02 0.19 55.06
C PHE A 606 -3.78 0.67 54.29
N ILE A 607 -2.61 0.04 54.50
CA ILE A 607 -1.40 0.34 53.71
C ILE A 607 -1.66 0.01 52.23
N LEU A 608 -2.18 -1.19 51.94
CA LEU A 608 -2.51 -1.60 50.57
C LEU A 608 -3.62 -0.74 49.97
N LEU A 609 -4.60 -0.27 50.75
CA LEU A 609 -5.67 0.63 50.31
C LEU A 609 -5.10 1.96 49.79
N ILE A 610 -4.13 2.55 50.49
CA ILE A 610 -3.48 3.80 50.08
C ILE A 610 -2.73 3.59 48.76
N VAL A 611 -1.89 2.54 48.68
CA VAL A 611 -1.14 2.20 47.46
C VAL A 611 -2.10 2.00 46.29
N THR A 612 -3.16 1.19 46.49
CA THR A 612 -4.19 0.92 45.50
C THR A 612 -4.94 2.19 45.07
N GLY A 613 -5.21 3.10 46.00
CA GLY A 613 -5.79 4.41 45.72
C GLY A 613 -4.93 5.23 44.76
N VAL A 614 -3.63 5.39 45.08
CA VAL A 614 -2.70 6.15 44.23
C VAL A 614 -2.58 5.52 42.84
N THR A 615 -2.38 4.21 42.75
CA THR A 615 -2.24 3.51 41.46
C THR A 615 -3.52 3.57 40.63
N THR A 616 -4.69 3.43 41.26
CA THR A 616 -5.99 3.52 40.58
C THR A 616 -6.22 4.93 40.03
N TRP A 617 -5.88 5.98 40.80
CA TRP A 617 -6.01 7.35 40.34
C TRP A 617 -5.13 7.63 39.12
N LEU A 618 -3.86 7.25 39.17
CA LEU A 618 -2.92 7.38 38.05
C LEU A 618 -3.41 6.60 36.81
N PHE A 619 -3.94 5.39 37.01
CA PHE A 619 -4.49 4.58 35.93
C PHE A 619 -5.70 5.24 35.27
N VAL A 620 -6.67 5.74 36.05
CA VAL A 620 -7.85 6.44 35.53
C VAL A 620 -7.46 7.70 34.76
N LEU A 621 -6.51 8.49 35.29
CA LEU A 621 -5.99 9.68 34.61
C LEU A 621 -5.34 9.34 33.27
N THR A 622 -4.44 8.35 33.26
CA THR A 622 -3.72 7.92 32.05
C THR A 622 -4.71 7.42 30.99
N ASN A 623 -5.68 6.59 31.40
CA ASN A 623 -6.66 6.03 30.49
C ASN A 623 -7.59 7.11 29.91
N LYS A 624 -7.99 8.10 30.73
CA LYS A 624 -8.81 9.21 30.23
C LYS A 624 -8.04 10.15 29.30
N SER A 625 -6.79 10.46 29.63
CA SER A 625 -5.89 11.23 28.76
C SER A 625 -5.74 10.54 27.41
N ARG A 626 -5.58 9.21 27.41
CA ARG A 626 -5.49 8.40 26.19
C ARG A 626 -6.79 8.41 25.38
N GLN A 627 -7.96 8.34 26.02
CA GLN A 627 -9.25 8.45 25.33
C GLN A 627 -9.42 9.80 24.65
N ILE A 628 -9.11 10.90 25.33
CA ILE A 628 -9.22 12.26 24.75
C ILE A 628 -8.30 12.40 23.54
N ALA A 629 -7.04 11.93 23.64
CA ALA A 629 -6.11 11.94 22.51
C ALA A 629 -6.61 11.09 21.33
N GLN A 630 -7.25 9.95 21.59
CA GLN A 630 -7.85 9.11 20.55
C GLN A 630 -9.06 9.78 19.88
N ASP A 631 -9.91 10.45 20.63
CA ASP A 631 -11.07 11.15 20.08
C ASP A 631 -10.63 12.36 19.23
N GLU A 632 -9.60 13.10 19.65
CA GLU A 632 -9.02 14.19 18.86
C GLU A 632 -8.40 13.68 17.55
N LEU A 633 -7.62 12.59 17.61
CA LEU A 633 -7.05 11.95 16.42
C LEU A 633 -8.13 11.49 15.44
N ARG A 634 -9.26 10.96 15.94
CA ARG A 634 -10.39 10.58 15.09
C ARG A 634 -11.01 11.78 14.40
N LEU A 635 -11.22 12.88 15.12
CA LEU A 635 -11.74 14.12 14.55
C LEU A 635 -10.80 14.70 13.48
N GLN A 636 -9.49 14.66 13.70
CA GLN A 636 -8.49 15.10 12.72
C GLN A 636 -8.50 14.19 11.48
N SER A 637 -8.53 12.86 11.67
CA SER A 637 -8.63 11.92 10.56
C SER A 637 -9.90 12.11 9.74
N ASP A 638 -11.03 12.44 10.37
CA ASP A 638 -12.28 12.75 9.68
C ASP A 638 -12.20 14.05 8.88
N ARG A 639 -11.52 15.08 9.40
CA ARG A 639 -11.29 16.33 8.66
C ARG A 639 -10.40 16.09 7.45
N LEU A 640 -9.27 15.40 7.63
CA LEU A 640 -8.35 15.06 6.54
C LEU A 640 -9.04 14.23 5.44
N MET A 641 -9.87 13.26 5.82
CA MET A 641 -10.59 12.45 4.83
C MET A 641 -11.57 13.28 4.00
N LYS A 642 -12.26 14.24 4.63
CA LYS A 642 -13.16 15.17 3.91
C LYS A 642 -12.37 16.09 2.98
N GLU A 643 -11.21 16.55 3.42
CA GLU A 643 -10.31 17.39 2.63
C GLU A 643 -9.77 16.64 1.40
N ILE A 644 -9.33 15.39 1.56
CA ILE A 644 -8.91 14.53 0.44
C ILE A 644 -10.02 14.37 -0.60
N ILE A 645 -11.25 14.06 -0.16
CA ILE A 645 -12.39 13.89 -1.07
C ILE A 645 -12.71 15.20 -1.80
N ALA A 646 -12.59 16.35 -1.14
CA ALA A 646 -12.80 17.66 -1.76
C ALA A 646 -11.71 18.00 -2.78
N HIS A 647 -10.45 17.67 -2.49
CA HIS A 647 -9.34 17.83 -3.42
C HIS A 647 -9.49 16.96 -4.66
N GLU A 648 -9.80 15.66 -4.52
CA GLU A 648 -10.00 14.77 -5.66
C GLU A 648 -11.12 15.25 -6.61
N ALA A 649 -12.22 15.78 -6.05
CA ALA A 649 -13.30 16.34 -6.84
C ALA A 649 -12.86 17.61 -7.61
N THR A 650 -12.07 18.46 -6.97
CA THR A 650 -11.55 19.71 -7.55
C THR A 650 -10.52 19.43 -8.64
N ASP A 651 -9.59 18.50 -8.41
CA ASP A 651 -8.58 18.07 -9.39
C ASP A 651 -9.24 17.51 -10.65
N ARG A 652 -10.32 16.74 -10.48
CA ARG A 652 -11.09 16.21 -11.62
C ARG A 652 -11.76 17.32 -12.44
N GLN A 653 -12.30 18.34 -11.79
CA GLN A 653 -12.88 19.50 -12.49
C GLN A 653 -11.82 20.31 -13.22
N LEU A 654 -10.66 20.53 -12.59
CA LEU A 654 -9.53 21.23 -13.20
C LEU A 654 -9.02 20.48 -14.45
N GLN A 655 -8.89 19.16 -14.36
CA GLN A 655 -8.46 18.32 -15.47
C GLN A 655 -9.44 18.41 -16.66
N GLN A 656 -10.74 18.33 -16.40
CA GLN A 656 -11.78 18.47 -17.43
C GLN A 656 -11.78 19.86 -18.10
N ALA A 657 -11.61 20.92 -17.31
CA ALA A 657 -11.55 22.28 -17.85
C ALA A 657 -10.31 22.49 -18.73
N LYS A 658 -9.17 21.90 -18.35
CA LYS A 658 -7.94 21.93 -19.15
C LYS A 658 -8.11 21.22 -20.49
N GLU A 659 -8.63 20.00 -20.48
CA GLU A 659 -8.87 19.22 -21.70
C GLU A 659 -9.79 19.96 -22.69
N ALA A 660 -10.88 20.57 -22.20
CA ALA A 660 -11.78 21.36 -23.04
C ALA A 660 -11.10 22.61 -23.64
N ALA A 661 -10.19 23.26 -22.91
CA ALA A 661 -9.45 24.41 -23.41
C ALA A 661 -8.42 24.02 -24.49
N ASP A 662 -7.71 22.90 -24.29
CA ASP A 662 -6.73 22.38 -25.24
C ASP A 662 -7.40 21.95 -26.57
N ASP A 663 -8.56 21.31 -26.50
CA ASP A 663 -9.35 20.92 -27.68
C ASP A 663 -9.82 22.13 -28.49
N ALA A 664 -10.27 23.20 -27.82
CA ALA A 664 -10.69 24.44 -28.48
C ALA A 664 -9.53 25.11 -29.25
N ASN A 665 -8.33 25.13 -28.67
CA ASN A 665 -7.14 25.69 -29.31
C ASN A 665 -6.70 24.89 -30.54
N LEU A 666 -6.76 23.56 -30.47
CA LEU A 666 -6.45 22.69 -31.60
C LEU A 666 -7.45 22.86 -32.76
N ALA A 667 -8.74 23.01 -32.44
CA ALA A 667 -9.78 23.26 -33.45
C ALA A 667 -9.57 24.59 -34.18
N LYS A 668 -9.27 25.68 -33.44
CA LYS A 668 -8.96 27.01 -34.01
C LYS A 668 -7.80 26.95 -35.00
N SER A 669 -6.72 26.25 -34.64
CA SER A 669 -5.52 26.14 -35.47
C SER A 669 -5.75 25.38 -36.79
N ARG A 670 -6.54 24.28 -36.73
CA ARG A 670 -6.90 23.48 -37.92
C ARG A 670 -7.77 24.28 -38.89
N TYR A 671 -8.73 25.04 -38.37
CA TYR A 671 -9.64 25.85 -39.17
C TYR A 671 -8.90 26.92 -40.00
N LEU A 672 -7.93 27.63 -39.40
CA LEU A 672 -7.16 28.68 -40.08
C LEU A 672 -6.25 28.13 -41.19
N THR A 673 -5.64 26.96 -40.96
CA THR A 673 -4.79 26.31 -41.96
C THR A 673 -5.61 25.89 -43.19
N GLY A 674 -6.81 25.33 -42.96
CA GLY A 674 -7.71 24.91 -44.04
C GLY A 674 -8.21 26.07 -44.90
N ILE A 675 -8.68 27.17 -44.28
CA ILE A 675 -9.17 28.35 -45.03
C ILE A 675 -8.10 28.92 -45.96
N THR A 676 -6.85 28.92 -45.54
CA THR A 676 -5.81 29.54 -46.36
C THR A 676 -5.56 28.79 -47.68
N HIS A 677 -5.65 27.46 -47.65
CA HIS A 677 -5.54 26.67 -48.87
C HIS A 677 -6.69 26.98 -49.85
N GLU A 678 -7.90 27.14 -49.32
CA GLU A 678 -9.09 27.52 -50.10
C GLU A 678 -8.99 28.94 -50.69
N LEU A 679 -8.28 29.86 -50.02
CA LEU A 679 -8.08 31.22 -50.51
C LEU A 679 -6.90 31.35 -51.50
N ARG A 680 -5.84 30.55 -51.34
CA ARG A 680 -4.64 30.62 -52.19
C ARG A 680 -4.92 30.16 -53.63
N THR A 681 -5.65 29.07 -53.80
CA THR A 681 -5.93 28.46 -55.11
C THR A 681 -6.64 29.40 -56.09
N PRO A 682 -7.78 30.05 -55.75
CA PRO A 682 -8.45 30.98 -56.67
C PRO A 682 -7.63 32.25 -56.92
N LEU A 683 -6.83 32.68 -55.93
CA LEU A 683 -6.01 33.88 -56.04
C LEU A 683 -4.83 33.70 -57.00
N ASN A 684 -4.13 32.57 -56.92
CA ASN A 684 -3.03 32.24 -57.83
C ASN A 684 -3.52 32.10 -59.28
N ALA A 685 -4.71 31.53 -59.49
CA ALA A 685 -5.34 31.47 -60.81
C ALA A 685 -5.63 32.88 -61.38
N MET A 686 -6.21 33.79 -60.57
CA MET A 686 -6.44 35.18 -60.99
C MET A 686 -5.14 35.92 -61.32
N LEU A 687 -4.08 35.70 -60.52
CA LEU A 687 -2.77 36.28 -60.77
C LEU A 687 -2.12 35.76 -62.05
N GLY A 688 -2.21 34.46 -62.31
CA GLY A 688 -1.73 33.83 -63.54
C GLY A 688 -2.42 34.41 -64.78
N TYR A 689 -3.75 34.53 -64.76
CA TYR A 689 -4.48 35.17 -65.87
C TYR A 689 -4.14 36.65 -66.04
N ALA A 690 -3.98 37.40 -64.94
CA ALA A 690 -3.56 38.79 -65.02
C ALA A 690 -2.15 38.95 -65.63
N GLN A 691 -1.22 38.05 -65.32
CA GLN A 691 0.13 38.03 -65.92
C GLN A 691 0.12 37.64 -67.41
N LEU A 692 -0.69 36.66 -67.80
CA LEU A 692 -0.86 36.27 -69.20
C LEU A 692 -1.46 37.40 -70.04
N LEU A 693 -2.47 38.09 -69.51
CA LEU A 693 -3.08 39.25 -70.15
C LEU A 693 -2.14 40.48 -70.21
N GLU A 694 -1.19 40.62 -69.29
CA GLU A 694 -0.21 41.71 -69.33
C GLU A 694 0.85 41.49 -70.43
N ARG A 695 1.08 40.24 -70.83
CA ARG A 695 2.06 39.83 -71.87
C ARG A 695 1.46 39.63 -73.27
N ALA A 696 0.14 39.75 -73.42
CA ALA A 696 -0.53 39.55 -74.69
C ALA A 696 -0.42 40.79 -75.59
N ASP A 697 0.10 40.61 -76.81
CA ASP A 697 0.40 41.68 -77.76
C ASP A 697 -0.85 42.36 -78.37
N ASP A 698 -2.04 41.78 -78.17
CA ASP A 698 -3.33 42.22 -78.73
C ASP A 698 -4.16 43.10 -77.77
N ILE A 699 -3.64 43.39 -76.57
CA ILE A 699 -4.35 44.19 -75.55
C ILE A 699 -4.15 45.69 -75.80
N PRO A 700 -5.23 46.49 -75.93
CA PRO A 700 -5.13 47.94 -76.13
C PRO A 700 -4.40 48.64 -74.97
N PRO A 701 -3.54 49.67 -75.22
CA PRO A 701 -2.77 50.37 -74.19
C PRO A 701 -3.62 50.94 -73.04
N ALA A 702 -4.87 51.33 -73.34
CA ALA A 702 -5.82 51.83 -72.35
C ALA A 702 -6.24 50.76 -71.31
N ARG A 703 -6.18 49.47 -71.66
CA ARG A 703 -6.60 48.34 -70.79
C ARG A 703 -5.43 47.72 -70.01
N GLN A 704 -4.19 47.88 -70.47
CA GLN A 704 -2.99 47.43 -69.75
C GLN A 704 -2.90 48.00 -68.33
N ARG A 705 -3.28 49.27 -68.15
CA ARG A 705 -3.32 49.89 -66.81
C ARG A 705 -4.27 49.17 -65.86
N GLY A 706 -5.45 48.72 -66.33
CA GLY A 706 -6.41 47.97 -65.53
C GLY A 706 -5.90 46.58 -65.12
N ILE A 707 -5.24 45.88 -66.03
CA ILE A 707 -4.63 44.57 -65.77
C ILE A 707 -3.49 44.69 -64.76
N SER A 708 -2.63 45.71 -64.89
CA SER A 708 -1.55 45.97 -63.93
C SER A 708 -2.06 46.26 -62.51
N ILE A 709 -3.22 46.92 -62.39
CA ILE A 709 -3.87 47.19 -61.10
C ILE A 709 -4.45 45.90 -60.50
N MET A 710 -5.08 45.06 -61.33
CA MET A 710 -5.62 43.76 -60.90
C MET A 710 -4.50 42.85 -60.39
N ARG A 711 -3.36 42.76 -61.11
CA ARG A 711 -2.19 41.99 -60.68
C ARG A 711 -1.65 42.49 -59.34
N ARG A 712 -1.38 43.80 -59.21
CA ARG A 712 -0.90 44.39 -57.95
C ARG A 712 -1.87 44.15 -56.78
N SER A 713 -3.18 44.16 -57.04
CA SER A 713 -4.20 43.89 -56.01
C SER A 713 -4.22 42.41 -55.60
N GLY A 714 -4.06 41.49 -56.56
CA GLY A 714 -3.92 40.06 -56.27
C GLY A 714 -2.66 39.74 -55.48
N GLU A 715 -1.53 40.36 -55.82
CA GLU A 715 -0.26 40.20 -55.09
C GLU A 715 -0.37 40.75 -53.67
N HIS A 716 -1.09 41.86 -53.50
CA HIS A 716 -1.37 42.42 -52.18
C HIS A 716 -2.19 41.45 -51.31
N LEU A 717 -3.22 40.81 -51.87
CA LEU A 717 -4.04 39.84 -51.16
C LEU A 717 -3.26 38.56 -50.83
N ALA A 718 -2.36 38.12 -51.71
CA ALA A 718 -1.54 36.93 -51.48
C ALA A 718 -0.61 37.15 -50.29
N ASN A 719 0.06 38.31 -50.25
CA ASN A 719 0.93 38.70 -49.14
C ASN A 719 0.17 38.84 -47.81
N LEU A 720 -1.10 39.30 -47.83
CA LEU A 720 -1.96 39.37 -46.64
C LEU A 720 -2.26 37.99 -46.06
N ILE A 721 -2.66 37.07 -46.93
CA ILE A 721 -3.00 35.70 -46.56
C ILE A 721 -1.77 34.97 -46.01
N GLU A 722 -0.62 35.16 -46.65
CA GLU A 722 0.65 34.55 -46.22
C GLU A 722 1.11 35.11 -44.87
N GLY A 723 0.99 36.42 -44.65
CA GLY A 723 1.28 37.04 -43.37
C GLY A 723 0.37 36.59 -42.22
N LEU A 724 -0.91 36.36 -42.50
CA LEU A 724 -1.87 35.82 -41.53
C LEU A 724 -1.53 34.37 -41.13
N LEU A 725 -1.08 33.56 -42.08
CA LEU A 725 -0.60 32.21 -41.78
C LEU A 725 0.65 32.21 -40.91
N ASP A 726 1.62 33.07 -41.21
CA ASP A 726 2.85 33.15 -40.42
C ASP A 726 2.52 33.49 -38.95
N ILE A 727 1.60 34.44 -38.69
CA ILE A 727 1.13 34.75 -37.32
C ILE A 727 0.50 33.53 -36.65
N SER A 728 -0.43 32.85 -37.35
CA SER A 728 -1.12 31.67 -36.82
C SER A 728 -0.15 30.52 -36.51
N LYS A 729 0.85 30.29 -37.37
CA LYS A 729 1.89 29.26 -37.14
C LYS A 729 2.78 29.60 -35.95
N ILE A 730 3.09 30.89 -35.74
CA ILE A 730 3.91 31.35 -34.61
C ILE A 730 3.13 31.22 -33.29
N GLU A 731 1.88 31.67 -33.22
CA GLU A 731 1.03 31.54 -32.01
C GLU A 731 0.81 30.06 -31.62
N ALA A 732 0.71 29.17 -32.61
CA ALA A 732 0.57 27.74 -32.38
C ALA A 732 1.88 27.00 -32.06
N GLY A 733 3.03 27.70 -32.05
CA GLY A 733 4.36 27.12 -31.83
C GLY A 733 4.82 26.17 -32.94
N LYS A 734 4.29 26.30 -34.16
CA LYS A 734 4.54 25.41 -35.31
C LYS A 734 5.44 26.01 -36.40
N LEU A 735 6.00 27.20 -36.17
CA LEU A 735 6.96 27.80 -37.10
C LEU A 735 8.33 27.13 -36.90
N GLU A 736 8.79 26.40 -37.91
CA GLU A 736 10.15 25.84 -37.96
C GLU A 736 11.13 26.87 -38.55
N ILE A 737 12.30 27.00 -37.93
CA ILE A 737 13.42 27.85 -38.41
C ILE A 737 14.46 26.93 -39.04
N TYR A 738 14.74 27.12 -40.34
CA TYR A 738 15.71 26.32 -41.06
C TYR A 738 17.06 27.02 -41.03
N ARG A 739 17.98 26.51 -40.20
CA ARG A 739 19.33 27.08 -40.08
C ARG A 739 20.23 26.52 -41.19
N GLU A 740 20.64 27.38 -42.11
CA GLU A 740 21.53 27.07 -43.23
C GLU A 740 22.78 27.96 -43.20
N GLU A 741 23.77 27.61 -44.02
CA GLU A 741 24.99 28.42 -44.21
C GLU A 741 24.66 29.62 -45.08
N VAL A 742 24.74 30.82 -44.51
CA VAL A 742 24.38 32.07 -45.20
C VAL A 742 25.56 33.03 -45.24
N ARG A 743 25.92 33.45 -46.45
CA ARG A 743 26.86 34.57 -46.67
C ARG A 743 26.13 35.89 -46.47
N VAL A 744 25.98 36.31 -45.22
CA VAL A 744 25.18 37.50 -44.87
C VAL A 744 25.70 38.78 -45.52
N GLY A 745 27.00 38.88 -45.78
CA GLY A 745 27.56 39.98 -46.56
C GLY A 745 26.93 40.10 -47.96
N ASP A 746 26.85 38.99 -48.69
CA ASP A 746 26.26 38.94 -50.04
C ASP A 746 24.76 39.24 -50.00
N LEU A 747 24.04 38.65 -49.04
CA LEU A 747 22.61 38.90 -48.82
C LEU A 747 22.32 40.39 -48.59
N VAL A 748 23.05 41.02 -47.67
CA VAL A 748 22.87 42.44 -47.35
C VAL A 748 23.24 43.31 -48.54
N GLN A 749 24.32 42.98 -49.26
CA GLN A 749 24.73 43.72 -50.46
C GLN A 749 23.66 43.69 -51.56
N GLN A 750 23.01 42.54 -51.77
CA GLN A 750 21.88 42.42 -52.69
C GLN A 750 20.70 43.32 -52.28
N LEU A 751 20.37 43.35 -50.99
CA LEU A 751 19.30 44.19 -50.47
C LEU A 751 19.65 45.68 -50.59
N VAL A 752 20.89 46.06 -50.28
CA VAL A 752 21.40 47.42 -50.45
C VAL A 752 21.26 47.86 -51.90
N ALA A 753 21.71 47.08 -52.88
CA ALA A 753 21.60 47.42 -54.30
C ALA A 753 20.13 47.60 -54.75
N MET A 754 19.23 46.73 -54.25
CA MET A 754 17.81 46.81 -54.56
C MET A 754 17.17 48.09 -54.00
N PHE A 755 17.46 48.44 -52.75
CA PHE A 755 16.84 49.56 -52.06
C PHE A 755 17.50 50.91 -52.36
N GLU A 756 18.77 50.93 -52.72
CA GLU A 756 19.46 52.09 -53.26
C GLU A 756 18.76 52.57 -54.55
N GLN A 757 18.44 51.66 -55.47
CA GLN A 757 17.69 52.01 -56.67
C GLN A 757 16.28 52.55 -56.33
N GLN A 758 15.56 51.94 -55.39
CA GLN A 758 14.24 52.43 -54.96
C GLN A 758 14.31 53.81 -54.29
N ALA A 759 15.37 54.07 -53.52
CA ALA A 759 15.60 55.37 -52.91
C ALA A 759 15.90 56.44 -53.97
N ILE A 760 16.73 56.12 -54.96
CA ILE A 760 17.04 57.00 -56.11
C ILE A 760 15.76 57.32 -56.90
N ASP A 761 14.95 56.31 -57.22
CA ASP A 761 13.69 56.48 -57.93
C ASP A 761 12.71 57.40 -57.17
N LYS A 762 12.84 57.47 -55.84
CA LYS A 762 12.06 58.35 -54.95
C LYS A 762 12.76 59.68 -54.62
N GLY A 763 13.98 59.90 -55.10
CA GLY A 763 14.78 61.11 -54.83
C GLY A 763 15.35 61.20 -53.40
N LEU A 764 15.58 60.06 -52.75
CA LEU A 764 16.18 59.95 -51.41
C LEU A 764 17.67 59.56 -51.49
N THR A 765 18.43 59.94 -50.47
CA THR A 765 19.80 59.44 -50.27
C THR A 765 19.77 58.10 -49.51
N PHE A 766 20.54 57.11 -49.96
CA PHE A 766 20.66 55.81 -49.29
C PHE A 766 22.12 55.58 -48.89
N ASN A 767 22.39 55.44 -47.58
CA ASN A 767 23.74 55.22 -47.05
C ASN A 767 23.82 53.83 -46.43
N TYR A 768 24.88 53.07 -46.74
CA TYR A 768 25.16 51.77 -46.12
C TYR A 768 26.53 51.80 -45.43
N ASN A 769 26.54 51.50 -44.14
CA ASN A 769 27.75 51.39 -43.33
C ASN A 769 28.02 49.91 -43.03
N PRO A 770 28.96 49.26 -43.75
CA PRO A 770 29.28 47.85 -43.56
C PRO A 770 30.09 47.61 -42.26
N PRO A 771 30.08 46.39 -41.70
CA PRO A 771 30.87 46.05 -40.52
C PRO A 771 32.36 46.00 -40.85
N HIS A 772 33.22 46.36 -39.88
CA HIS A 772 34.69 46.29 -40.03
C HIS A 772 35.20 44.87 -40.28
N TRP A 773 34.48 43.86 -39.78
CA TRP A 773 34.79 42.46 -39.97
C TRP A 773 33.51 41.64 -39.95
N LEU A 774 33.43 40.62 -40.81
CA LEU A 774 32.33 39.65 -40.88
C LEU A 774 32.94 38.26 -41.16
N PRO A 775 32.41 37.18 -40.56
CA PRO A 775 32.75 35.82 -41.02
C PRO A 775 32.27 35.56 -42.45
N ASP A 776 32.93 34.65 -43.16
CA ASP A 776 32.59 34.28 -44.55
C ASP A 776 31.16 33.76 -44.68
N ALA A 777 30.66 33.05 -43.66
CA ALA A 777 29.29 32.60 -43.55
C ALA A 777 28.84 32.57 -42.08
N VAL A 778 27.52 32.62 -41.86
CA VAL A 778 26.88 32.44 -40.55
C VAL A 778 25.77 31.39 -40.65
N MET A 779 25.40 30.77 -39.53
CA MET A 779 24.26 29.85 -39.48
C MET A 779 22.97 30.61 -39.14
N THR A 780 22.06 30.74 -40.11
CA THR A 780 20.76 31.40 -39.91
C THR A 780 19.75 30.92 -40.96
N ASP A 781 18.50 31.33 -40.85
CA ASP A 781 17.48 31.16 -41.90
C ASP A 781 17.55 32.37 -42.85
N GLU A 782 18.05 32.16 -44.07
CA GLU A 782 18.23 33.25 -45.04
C GLU A 782 16.89 33.91 -45.39
N LYS A 783 15.86 33.09 -45.60
CA LYS A 783 14.53 33.53 -46.02
C LYS A 783 13.91 34.44 -44.97
N ARG A 784 13.95 34.05 -43.69
CA ARG A 784 13.36 34.85 -42.60
C ARG A 784 14.17 36.11 -42.31
N LEU A 785 15.51 36.03 -42.35
CA LEU A 785 16.37 37.21 -42.22
C LEU A 785 16.11 38.22 -43.34
N ARG A 786 16.03 37.76 -44.59
CA ARG A 786 15.70 38.58 -45.76
C ARG A 786 14.33 39.25 -45.61
N GLN A 787 13.32 38.52 -45.14
CA GLN A 787 11.97 39.04 -44.91
C GLN A 787 11.95 40.17 -43.87
N ILE A 788 12.66 40.00 -42.74
CA ILE A 788 12.80 41.01 -41.69
C ILE A 788 13.44 42.29 -42.27
N LEU A 789 14.58 42.16 -42.95
CA LEU A 789 15.31 43.30 -43.49
C LEU A 789 14.55 44.04 -44.60
N ILE A 790 13.88 43.31 -45.50
CA ILE A 790 13.01 43.91 -46.54
C ILE A 790 11.90 44.73 -45.89
N ASN A 791 11.23 44.21 -44.86
CA ASN A 791 10.15 44.92 -44.19
C ASN A 791 10.62 46.22 -43.52
N LEU A 792 11.78 46.20 -42.87
CA LEU A 792 12.35 47.39 -42.23
C LEU A 792 12.79 48.45 -43.26
N LEU A 793 13.56 48.05 -44.28
CA LEU A 793 14.07 48.95 -45.33
C LEU A 793 12.95 49.52 -46.22
N SER A 794 11.99 48.67 -46.60
CA SER A 794 10.83 49.11 -47.39
C SER A 794 9.99 50.13 -46.63
N ASN A 795 9.78 49.93 -45.31
CA ASN A 795 9.07 50.92 -44.49
C ASN A 795 9.86 52.24 -44.40
N ALA A 796 11.17 52.19 -44.16
CA ALA A 796 12.01 53.38 -44.09
C ALA A 796 11.92 54.24 -45.38
N ILE A 797 12.05 53.61 -46.56
CA ILE A 797 11.93 54.31 -47.85
C ILE A 797 10.50 54.79 -48.09
N LYS A 798 9.50 53.98 -47.77
CA LYS A 798 8.09 54.31 -47.99
C LYS A 798 7.63 55.52 -47.18
N PHE A 799 8.08 55.67 -45.93
CA PHE A 799 7.65 56.72 -45.02
C PHE A 799 8.55 57.97 -45.02
N THR A 800 9.62 57.96 -45.81
CA THR A 800 10.49 59.13 -46.05
C THR A 800 10.17 59.75 -47.41
N ASP A 801 9.83 61.03 -47.46
CA ASP A 801 9.55 61.74 -48.74
C ASP A 801 10.74 62.56 -49.23
N LYS A 802 11.54 63.12 -48.32
CA LYS A 802 12.76 63.89 -48.59
C LYS A 802 13.80 63.58 -47.51
N GLY A 803 15.08 63.64 -47.86
CA GLY A 803 16.19 63.32 -46.95
C GLY A 803 16.85 61.99 -47.31
N GLY A 804 16.98 61.08 -46.35
CA GLY A 804 17.67 59.82 -46.59
C GLY A 804 17.36 58.69 -45.62
N VAL A 805 17.79 57.49 -46.01
CA VAL A 805 17.72 56.25 -45.23
C VAL A 805 19.15 55.72 -45.06
N THR A 806 19.52 55.35 -43.84
CA THR A 806 20.83 54.77 -43.51
C THR A 806 20.66 53.37 -42.94
N LEU A 807 21.43 52.41 -43.46
CA LEU A 807 21.55 51.07 -42.91
C LEU A 807 22.94 50.92 -42.27
N ASP A 808 22.97 50.77 -40.94
CA ASP A 808 24.18 50.43 -40.18
C ASP A 808 24.19 48.94 -39.88
N PHE A 809 25.25 48.25 -40.29
CA PHE A 809 25.46 46.83 -39.96
C PHE A 809 26.72 46.64 -39.14
N GLN A 810 26.57 46.10 -37.93
CA GLN A 810 27.68 45.76 -37.04
C GLN A 810 27.62 44.27 -36.68
N TYR A 811 28.79 43.64 -36.55
CA TYR A 811 28.91 42.24 -36.14
C TYR A 811 29.97 42.09 -35.05
N ARG A 812 29.60 41.56 -33.88
CA ARG A 812 30.50 41.35 -32.73
C ARG A 812 30.04 40.15 -31.91
N SER A 813 30.97 39.29 -31.49
CA SER A 813 30.69 38.17 -30.58
C SER A 813 29.48 37.31 -31.00
N GLU A 814 29.42 36.93 -32.28
CA GLU A 814 28.32 36.15 -32.88
C GLU A 814 26.95 36.86 -32.92
N LEU A 815 26.89 38.15 -32.57
CA LEU A 815 25.70 38.98 -32.66
C LEU A 815 25.81 39.96 -33.83
N ALA A 816 24.74 40.02 -34.62
CA ALA A 816 24.53 40.98 -35.69
C ALA A 816 23.55 42.07 -35.24
N PHE A 817 23.97 43.32 -35.42
CA PHE A 817 23.18 44.51 -35.14
C PHE A 817 22.89 45.24 -36.44
N PHE A 818 21.62 45.32 -36.83
CA PHE A 818 21.16 46.10 -37.97
C PHE A 818 20.38 47.30 -37.46
N SER A 819 20.82 48.52 -37.78
CA SER A 819 20.06 49.74 -37.49
C SER A 819 19.62 50.39 -38.79
N VAL A 820 18.30 50.55 -38.96
CA VAL A 820 17.70 51.25 -40.10
C VAL A 820 17.19 52.59 -39.62
N HIS A 821 17.86 53.66 -40.05
CA HIS A 821 17.51 55.04 -39.72
C HIS A 821 16.86 55.74 -40.92
N ASP A 822 15.69 56.34 -40.72
CA ASP A 822 14.96 57.12 -41.72
C ASP A 822 14.74 58.57 -41.24
N THR A 823 14.85 59.56 -42.14
CA THR A 823 14.53 60.97 -41.84
C THR A 823 13.07 61.31 -42.18
N GLY A 824 12.17 60.34 -42.08
CA GLY A 824 10.78 60.46 -42.50
C GLY A 824 9.89 61.18 -41.48
N ILE A 825 8.59 60.89 -41.54
CA ILE A 825 7.56 61.54 -40.71
C ILE A 825 7.70 61.28 -39.19
N GLY A 826 8.51 60.31 -38.79
CA GLY A 826 8.59 59.83 -37.41
C GLY A 826 7.27 59.25 -36.88
N ILE A 827 7.31 58.72 -35.66
CA ILE A 827 6.21 58.03 -34.99
C ILE A 827 6.00 58.69 -33.62
N ASN A 828 4.75 59.05 -33.32
CA ASN A 828 4.40 59.60 -32.00
C ASN A 828 4.60 58.54 -30.91
N GLN A 829 5.07 58.95 -29.72
CA GLN A 829 5.41 58.10 -28.58
C GLN A 829 4.24 57.19 -28.15
N GLU A 830 3.00 57.67 -28.21
CA GLU A 830 1.79 56.88 -27.91
C GLU A 830 1.56 55.70 -28.87
N ASN A 831 2.19 55.73 -30.05
CA ASN A 831 2.01 54.74 -31.09
C ASN A 831 3.20 53.77 -31.23
N LEU A 832 4.29 53.96 -30.49
CA LEU A 832 5.51 53.12 -30.60
C LEU A 832 5.27 51.65 -30.25
N GLU A 833 4.37 51.34 -29.32
CA GLU A 833 3.98 49.95 -29.03
C GLU A 833 2.94 49.44 -30.03
N ARG A 834 2.04 50.33 -30.45
CA ARG A 834 0.88 50.00 -31.31
C ARG A 834 1.24 49.63 -32.74
N ILE A 835 2.33 50.16 -33.30
CA ILE A 835 2.79 49.81 -34.65
C ILE A 835 3.11 48.32 -34.83
N PHE A 836 3.33 47.59 -33.74
CA PHE A 836 3.58 46.15 -33.78
C PHE A 836 2.30 45.30 -33.64
N ASN A 837 1.14 45.90 -33.36
CA ASN A 837 -0.12 45.18 -33.27
C ASN A 837 -0.63 44.79 -34.66
N PRO A 838 -1.20 43.57 -34.83
CA PRO A 838 -1.73 43.14 -36.12
C PRO A 838 -2.82 44.08 -36.63
N PHE A 839 -2.77 44.42 -37.93
CA PHE A 839 -3.75 45.27 -38.63
C PHE A 839 -3.80 46.74 -38.19
N GLU A 840 -2.94 47.17 -37.28
CA GLU A 840 -2.89 48.58 -36.88
C GLU A 840 -2.14 49.44 -37.91
N ARG A 841 -2.73 50.61 -38.21
CA ARG A 841 -2.14 51.63 -39.09
C ARG A 841 -2.20 52.98 -38.38
N VAL A 842 -1.04 53.56 -38.11
CA VAL A 842 -0.90 54.80 -37.34
C VAL A 842 -1.06 56.07 -38.20
N SER A 843 -1.04 55.95 -39.54
CA SER A 843 -1.21 57.09 -40.47
C SER A 843 -2.57 57.05 -41.19
N GLN A 844 -3.30 58.18 -41.18
CA GLN A 844 -4.60 58.39 -41.85
C GLN A 844 -4.48 58.72 -43.35
N ASP A 845 -3.27 58.84 -43.88
CA ASP A 845 -3.07 59.25 -45.27
C ASP A 845 -3.37 58.10 -46.25
N SER A 846 -4.47 58.21 -47.00
CA SER A 846 -5.02 57.15 -47.86
C SER A 846 -4.12 56.82 -49.07
N ARG A 847 -3.11 57.66 -49.34
CA ARG A 847 -2.19 57.52 -50.48
C ARG A 847 -1.11 56.43 -50.29
N ARG A 848 -0.87 55.96 -49.06
CA ARG A 848 0.18 54.95 -48.77
C ARG A 848 -0.48 53.60 -48.42
N THR A 849 -0.42 52.64 -49.32
CA THR A 849 -1.02 51.30 -49.19
C THR A 849 -0.15 50.35 -48.35
N GLY A 850 -0.74 49.55 -47.44
CA GLY A 850 -0.01 48.58 -46.61
C GLY A 850 -0.94 47.78 -45.68
N THR A 851 -0.56 46.54 -45.37
CA THR A 851 -1.41 45.54 -44.68
C THR A 851 -1.54 45.73 -43.17
N GLY A 852 -0.61 46.47 -42.55
CA GLY A 852 -0.51 46.55 -41.09
C GLY A 852 0.03 45.28 -40.42
N LEU A 853 0.56 44.33 -41.20
CA LEU A 853 1.12 43.07 -40.66
C LEU A 853 2.65 43.02 -40.66
N GLY A 854 3.31 43.85 -41.49
CA GLY A 854 4.76 43.76 -41.71
C GLY A 854 5.59 43.88 -40.44
N LEU A 855 5.32 44.89 -39.59
CA LEU A 855 6.06 45.08 -38.33
C LEU A 855 5.70 44.02 -37.28
N THR A 856 4.44 43.59 -37.21
CA THR A 856 4.02 42.46 -36.36
C THR A 856 4.77 41.18 -36.69
N ILE A 857 4.83 40.82 -37.98
CA ILE A 857 5.56 39.64 -38.46
C ILE A 857 7.05 39.79 -38.20
N THR A 858 7.61 40.98 -38.46
CA THR A 858 9.03 41.27 -38.22
C THR A 858 9.40 41.06 -36.75
N ARG A 859 8.56 41.55 -35.82
CA ARG A 859 8.78 41.36 -34.37
C ARG A 859 8.65 39.90 -33.95
N LEU A 860 7.62 39.19 -34.45
CA LEU A 860 7.42 37.77 -34.15
C LEU A 860 8.56 36.90 -34.69
N LEU A 861 8.97 37.09 -35.95
CA LEU A 861 10.10 36.37 -36.54
C LEU A 861 11.40 36.65 -35.80
N THR A 862 11.64 37.90 -35.41
CA THR A 862 12.82 38.28 -34.61
C THR A 862 12.86 37.51 -33.29
N TYR A 863 11.74 37.45 -32.55
CA TYR A 863 11.68 36.67 -31.30
C TYR A 863 11.85 35.16 -31.52
N VAL A 864 11.23 34.58 -32.56
CA VAL A 864 11.39 33.15 -32.85
C VAL A 864 12.82 32.82 -33.27
N MET A 865 13.52 33.74 -33.94
CA MET A 865 14.95 33.63 -34.25
C MET A 865 15.86 33.92 -33.04
N GLY A 866 15.30 34.18 -31.86
CA GLY A 866 16.05 34.44 -30.62
C GLY A 866 16.68 35.83 -30.54
N GLY A 867 16.18 36.79 -31.30
CA GLY A 867 16.64 38.18 -31.32
C GLY A 867 15.70 39.18 -30.64
N ASP A 868 16.05 40.46 -30.77
CA ASP A 868 15.24 41.59 -30.29
C ASP A 868 15.11 42.69 -31.35
N LEU A 869 13.98 43.39 -31.37
CA LEU A 869 13.68 44.50 -32.29
C LEU A 869 13.17 45.71 -31.51
N GLN A 870 13.96 46.79 -31.52
CA GLN A 870 13.67 48.03 -30.83
C GLN A 870 13.40 49.16 -31.83
N VAL A 871 12.63 50.17 -31.40
CA VAL A 871 12.33 51.35 -32.20
C VAL A 871 12.50 52.61 -31.37
N GLU A 872 13.21 53.58 -31.92
CA GLU A 872 13.35 54.94 -31.39
C GLU A 872 12.85 55.90 -32.46
N SER A 873 11.87 56.75 -32.15
CA SER A 873 11.32 57.67 -33.14
C SER A 873 10.81 58.93 -32.47
N VAL A 874 10.98 60.06 -33.16
CA VAL A 874 10.45 61.36 -32.76
C VAL A 874 9.65 61.91 -33.94
N GLN A 875 8.41 62.32 -33.68
CA GLN A 875 7.51 62.79 -34.72
C GLN A 875 8.08 64.03 -35.43
N GLY A 876 8.14 63.97 -36.76
CA GLY A 876 8.65 65.03 -37.63
C GLY A 876 10.16 65.01 -37.88
N THR A 877 10.94 64.16 -37.20
CA THR A 877 12.40 64.08 -37.37
C THR A 877 12.88 62.77 -38.02
N GLY A 878 12.17 61.66 -37.79
CA GLY A 878 12.55 60.34 -38.33
C GLY A 878 12.40 59.20 -37.33
N SER A 879 12.73 57.97 -37.77
CA SER A 879 12.70 56.77 -36.93
C SER A 879 13.97 55.93 -37.09
N THR A 880 14.32 55.18 -36.05
CA THR A 880 15.42 54.22 -36.03
C THR A 880 14.91 52.88 -35.53
N PHE A 881 15.00 51.84 -36.36
CA PHE A 881 14.71 50.46 -35.99
C PHE A 881 16.01 49.70 -35.77
N LYS A 882 16.20 49.13 -34.57
CA LYS A 882 17.41 48.38 -34.17
C LYS A 882 17.06 46.91 -34.01
N LEU A 883 17.59 46.07 -34.89
CA LEU A 883 17.43 44.62 -34.89
C LEU A 883 18.72 43.97 -34.37
N THR A 884 18.58 43.08 -33.39
CA THR A 884 19.67 42.28 -32.82
C THR A 884 19.39 40.81 -33.04
N LEU A 885 20.30 40.08 -33.68
CA LEU A 885 20.17 38.63 -33.95
C LEU A 885 21.46 37.88 -33.64
N MET A 886 21.34 36.66 -33.10
CA MET A 886 22.48 35.74 -32.96
C MET A 886 22.75 35.05 -34.29
N LEU A 887 23.85 35.44 -34.95
CA LEU A 887 24.31 34.92 -36.23
C LEU A 887 25.71 34.30 -36.02
N PRO A 888 25.80 33.06 -35.48
CA PRO A 888 27.08 32.45 -35.17
C PRO A 888 27.89 32.20 -36.45
N GLY A 889 29.17 32.60 -36.42
CA GLY A 889 30.08 32.44 -37.55
C GLY A 889 30.35 30.97 -37.84
N TYR A 890 30.36 30.61 -39.12
CA TYR A 890 30.68 29.27 -39.59
C TYR A 890 32.07 29.28 -40.24
N SER A 891 32.95 28.37 -39.83
CA SER A 891 34.32 28.23 -40.33
C SER A 891 34.60 26.81 -40.81
N GLY A 892 33.68 26.26 -41.61
CA GLY A 892 33.93 25.04 -42.39
C GLY A 892 34.80 25.35 -43.63
N ALA A 893 35.57 24.37 -44.11
CA ALA A 893 36.38 24.51 -45.32
C ALA A 893 35.49 24.99 -46.50
N SER A 894 35.79 26.17 -47.03
CA SER A 894 34.98 26.83 -48.06
C SER A 894 34.82 25.94 -49.30
N TYR A 895 33.61 25.44 -49.55
CA TYR A 895 33.25 24.98 -50.89
C TYR A 895 33.06 26.23 -51.75
N GLN A 896 34.03 26.53 -52.62
CA GLN A 896 33.81 27.50 -53.70
C GLN A 896 32.99 26.79 -54.78
N PRO A 897 31.74 27.22 -55.07
CA PRO A 897 31.06 26.71 -56.24
C PRO A 897 31.87 27.14 -57.47
N ALA A 898 32.32 26.18 -58.27
CA ALA A 898 32.96 26.47 -59.55
C ALA A 898 31.99 27.28 -60.42
N GLU A 899 32.47 28.34 -61.08
CA GLU A 899 31.65 29.12 -62.01
C GLU A 899 30.95 28.18 -63.01
N PRO A 900 29.63 28.33 -63.24
CA PRO A 900 28.88 27.41 -64.08
C PRO A 900 29.40 27.50 -65.52
N LYS A 901 30.01 26.41 -65.99
CA LYS A 901 30.39 26.24 -67.41
C LYS A 901 29.13 26.40 -68.26
N LYS A 902 29.10 27.38 -69.16
CA LYS A 902 27.97 27.61 -70.07
C LYS A 902 27.87 26.45 -71.07
N VAL A 903 26.91 25.57 -70.86
CA VAL A 903 26.65 24.41 -71.73
C VAL A 903 25.96 24.89 -73.01
N VAL A 904 26.57 24.64 -74.17
CA VAL A 904 26.03 25.05 -75.49
C VAL A 904 25.48 23.87 -76.32
N GLY A 905 25.62 22.64 -75.84
CA GLY A 905 25.19 21.41 -76.51
C GLY A 905 25.91 20.16 -75.96
N TYR A 906 25.50 18.97 -76.41
CA TYR A 906 26.17 17.70 -76.07
C TYR A 906 26.53 16.89 -77.33
N GLN A 907 27.55 16.03 -77.22
CA GLN A 907 27.97 15.13 -78.31
C GLN A 907 27.14 13.83 -78.32
N GLY A 908 26.76 13.33 -79.50
CA GLY A 908 26.08 12.04 -79.67
C GLY A 908 24.72 12.12 -80.39
N ARG A 909 23.92 11.04 -80.32
CA ARG A 909 22.55 11.03 -80.86
C ARG A 909 21.65 11.96 -80.05
N ARG A 910 20.67 12.60 -80.69
CA ARG A 910 19.65 13.39 -79.97
C ARG A 910 18.85 12.46 -79.04
N GLN A 911 18.71 12.88 -77.79
CA GLN A 911 17.98 12.17 -76.74
C GLN A 911 16.59 12.79 -76.57
N THR A 912 15.58 11.95 -76.35
CA THR A 912 14.19 12.37 -76.14
C THR A 912 13.88 12.46 -74.64
N VAL A 913 13.39 13.60 -74.17
CA VAL A 913 13.03 13.85 -72.77
C VAL A 913 11.53 14.07 -72.66
N LEU A 914 10.82 13.26 -71.86
CA LEU A 914 9.41 13.48 -71.56
C LEU A 914 9.26 14.26 -70.26
N VAL A 915 8.70 15.47 -70.35
CA VAL A 915 8.39 16.35 -69.23
C VAL A 915 6.93 16.17 -68.84
N VAL A 916 6.67 15.78 -67.60
CA VAL A 916 5.33 15.59 -67.05
C VAL A 916 5.15 16.49 -65.84
N ASP A 917 4.33 17.52 -65.99
CA ASP A 917 4.02 18.52 -64.97
C ASP A 917 2.61 19.03 -65.30
N ASP A 918 1.75 19.30 -64.33
CA ASP A 918 0.39 19.80 -64.60
C ASP A 918 0.39 21.31 -64.94
N ASP A 919 1.43 22.05 -64.53
CA ASP A 919 1.59 23.47 -64.84
C ASP A 919 2.15 23.69 -66.26
N PRO A 920 1.38 24.34 -67.17
CA PRO A 920 1.84 24.64 -68.52
C PRO A 920 3.09 25.55 -68.56
N ALA A 921 3.28 26.43 -67.58
CA ALA A 921 4.43 27.32 -67.53
C ALA A 921 5.73 26.55 -67.25
N HIS A 922 5.69 25.51 -66.42
CA HIS A 922 6.84 24.64 -66.17
C HIS A 922 7.18 23.78 -67.39
N ARG A 923 6.17 23.22 -68.07
CA ARG A 923 6.40 22.46 -69.31
C ARG A 923 7.05 23.34 -70.38
N GLN A 924 6.56 24.57 -70.56
CA GLN A 924 7.14 25.53 -71.51
C GLN A 924 8.58 25.90 -71.14
N LEU A 925 8.85 26.15 -69.84
CA LEU A 925 10.21 26.45 -69.38
C LEU A 925 11.20 25.32 -69.69
N MET A 926 10.80 24.06 -69.48
CA MET A 926 11.67 22.92 -69.78
C MET A 926 11.92 22.77 -71.28
N ASP A 927 10.90 23.03 -72.12
CA ASP A 927 11.06 23.04 -73.57
C ASP A 927 12.02 24.15 -74.04
N ASP A 928 11.82 25.38 -73.57
CA ASP A 928 12.66 26.54 -73.89
C ASP A 928 14.12 26.34 -73.44
N LEU A 929 14.36 25.57 -72.38
CA LEU A 929 15.70 25.28 -71.86
C LEU A 929 16.40 24.14 -72.60
N LEU A 930 15.73 23.01 -72.84
CA LEU A 930 16.36 21.79 -73.31
C LEU A 930 16.41 21.69 -74.85
N THR A 931 15.41 22.21 -75.55
CA THR A 931 15.34 22.15 -77.02
C THR A 931 16.51 22.89 -77.70
N PRO A 932 16.94 24.09 -77.26
CA PRO A 932 18.12 24.77 -77.84
C PRO A 932 19.45 24.03 -77.66
N ILE A 933 19.57 23.17 -76.64
CA ILE A 933 20.77 22.40 -76.31
C ILE A 933 20.83 21.09 -77.15
N GLY A 934 19.75 20.76 -77.86
CA GLY A 934 19.68 19.66 -78.82
C GLY A 934 18.85 18.45 -78.36
N PHE A 935 18.11 18.55 -77.26
CA PHE A 935 17.15 17.52 -76.83
C PHE A 935 15.86 17.56 -77.67
N ILE A 936 15.15 16.43 -77.74
CA ILE A 936 13.78 16.38 -78.24
C ILE A 936 12.86 16.36 -77.01
N VAL A 937 12.11 17.42 -76.77
CA VAL A 937 11.23 17.53 -75.60
C VAL A 937 9.81 17.12 -75.98
N LEU A 938 9.30 16.10 -75.29
CA LEU A 938 7.88 15.74 -75.30
C LEU A 938 7.27 16.23 -73.99
N SER A 939 6.03 16.70 -74.02
CA SER A 939 5.35 17.23 -72.84
C SER A 939 4.03 16.52 -72.58
N ALA A 940 3.74 16.19 -71.32
CA ALA A 940 2.45 15.67 -70.88
C ALA A 940 1.93 16.49 -69.70
N ASP A 941 0.63 16.81 -69.71
CA ASP A 941 -0.04 17.56 -68.64
C ASP A 941 -0.52 16.68 -67.48
N SER A 942 -0.42 15.36 -67.63
CA SER A 942 -0.94 14.39 -66.68
C SER A 942 -0.23 13.06 -66.82
N ALA A 943 -0.23 12.29 -65.73
CA ALA A 943 0.34 10.95 -65.70
C ALA A 943 -0.31 9.98 -66.72
N ALA A 944 -1.62 10.12 -66.96
CA ALA A 944 -2.32 9.30 -67.95
C ALA A 944 -1.84 9.61 -69.37
N GLN A 945 -1.70 10.89 -69.72
CA GLN A 945 -1.18 11.30 -71.02
C GLN A 945 0.29 10.88 -71.18
N ALA A 946 1.09 10.98 -70.11
CA ALA A 946 2.48 10.55 -70.12
C ALA A 946 2.64 9.05 -70.46
N LEU A 947 1.76 8.19 -69.92
CA LEU A 947 1.77 6.75 -70.24
C LEU A 947 1.44 6.47 -71.70
N VAL A 948 0.52 7.23 -72.30
CA VAL A 948 0.17 7.11 -73.73
C VAL A 948 1.35 7.56 -74.59
N ILE A 949 1.92 8.75 -74.31
CA ILE A 949 3.05 9.29 -75.08
C ILE A 949 4.28 8.37 -74.98
N ALA A 950 4.54 7.81 -73.79
CA ALA A 950 5.67 6.91 -73.55
C ALA A 950 5.49 5.52 -74.19
N ALA A 951 4.27 5.09 -74.50
CA ALA A 951 4.01 3.85 -75.22
C ALA A 951 4.29 3.99 -76.73
N ASP A 952 3.96 5.14 -77.30
CA ASP A 952 4.05 5.39 -78.74
C ASP A 952 5.39 6.01 -79.19
N ASN A 953 6.21 6.51 -78.26
CA ASN A 953 7.47 7.21 -78.57
C ASN A 953 8.65 6.67 -77.76
N PRO A 954 9.87 6.56 -78.35
CA PRO A 954 11.07 6.18 -77.61
C PRO A 954 11.56 7.35 -76.73
N VAL A 955 11.23 7.30 -75.44
CA VAL A 955 11.71 8.26 -74.43
C VAL A 955 13.04 7.79 -73.85
N ASP A 956 14.03 8.68 -73.76
CA ASP A 956 15.35 8.39 -73.18
C ASP A 956 15.46 8.85 -71.71
N LEU A 957 14.69 9.86 -71.27
CA LEU A 957 14.65 10.38 -69.90
C LEU A 957 13.24 10.88 -69.53
N PHE A 958 12.81 10.64 -68.30
CA PHE A 958 11.57 11.20 -67.75
C PHE A 958 11.86 12.30 -66.72
N LEU A 959 11.28 13.48 -66.91
CA LEU A 959 11.22 14.56 -65.91
C LEU A 959 9.80 14.60 -65.33
N LEU A 960 9.62 14.18 -64.09
CA LEU A 960 8.30 14.00 -63.48
C LEU A 960 8.07 14.95 -62.31
N ASP A 961 6.98 15.70 -62.31
CA ASP A 961 6.50 16.39 -61.13
C ASP A 961 5.94 15.39 -60.11
N VAL A 962 6.25 15.58 -58.83
CA VAL A 962 5.78 14.68 -57.76
C VAL A 962 4.30 14.92 -57.47
N ALA A 963 3.89 16.18 -57.39
CA ALA A 963 2.58 16.60 -56.93
C ALA A 963 1.61 16.85 -58.10
N MET A 964 1.27 15.79 -58.84
CA MET A 964 0.31 15.87 -59.95
C MET A 964 -1.10 15.43 -59.53
N PRO A 965 -2.17 16.04 -60.10
CA PRO A 965 -3.55 15.63 -59.87
C PRO A 965 -3.82 14.18 -60.32
N VAL A 966 -4.71 13.49 -59.59
CA VAL A 966 -5.18 12.10 -59.86
C VAL A 966 -4.13 11.01 -59.63
N MET A 967 -2.89 11.21 -60.07
CA MET A 967 -1.79 10.25 -59.91
C MET A 967 -0.48 10.98 -59.72
N SER A 968 0.20 10.70 -58.60
CA SER A 968 1.48 11.30 -58.26
C SER A 968 2.61 10.85 -59.20
N GLY A 969 3.70 11.62 -59.25
CA GLY A 969 4.90 11.26 -60.01
C GLY A 969 5.49 9.90 -59.59
N TRP A 970 5.39 9.56 -58.30
CA TRP A 970 5.82 8.25 -57.77
C TRP A 970 4.99 7.10 -58.34
N GLU A 971 3.67 7.24 -58.36
CA GLU A 971 2.76 6.23 -58.92
C GLU A 971 2.93 6.10 -60.44
N LEU A 972 3.17 7.20 -61.15
CA LEU A 972 3.48 7.20 -62.57
C LEU A 972 4.77 6.43 -62.86
N ARG A 973 5.85 6.69 -62.12
CA ARG A 973 7.11 5.93 -62.25
C ARG A 973 6.89 4.44 -62.03
N GLN A 974 6.14 4.06 -60.99
CA GLN A 974 5.86 2.65 -60.73
C GLN A 974 5.10 2.01 -61.90
N LYS A 975 4.14 2.70 -62.50
CA LYS A 975 3.42 2.20 -63.69
C LYS A 975 4.32 2.10 -64.93
N LEU A 976 5.21 3.06 -65.15
CA LEU A 976 6.19 3.00 -66.24
C LEU A 976 7.12 1.80 -66.09
N GLN A 977 7.59 1.52 -64.86
CA GLN A 977 8.41 0.34 -64.55
C GLN A 977 7.64 -0.98 -64.77
N CYS A 978 6.39 -1.08 -64.29
CA CYS A 978 5.54 -2.24 -64.52
C CYS A 978 5.27 -2.50 -66.02
N ASN A 979 5.25 -1.44 -66.84
CA ASN A 979 5.13 -1.53 -68.30
C ASN A 979 6.47 -1.80 -69.02
N GLY A 980 7.53 -2.14 -68.28
CA GLY A 980 8.83 -2.51 -68.81
C GLY A 980 9.74 -1.33 -69.17
N ASN A 981 9.37 -0.09 -68.83
CA ASN A 981 10.17 1.10 -69.11
C ASN A 981 11.12 1.39 -67.93
N THR A 982 12.41 1.15 -68.13
CA THR A 982 13.49 1.27 -67.13
C THR A 982 14.39 2.47 -67.35
N ARG A 983 13.94 3.44 -68.15
CA ARG A 983 14.72 4.65 -68.46
C ARG A 983 14.87 5.54 -67.23
N PRO A 984 15.94 6.36 -67.14
CA PRO A 984 16.19 7.20 -65.99
C PRO A 984 15.04 8.18 -65.73
N VAL A 985 14.80 8.48 -64.45
CA VAL A 985 13.74 9.37 -63.99
C VAL A 985 14.35 10.44 -63.09
N ILE A 986 14.02 11.70 -63.35
CA ILE A 986 14.33 12.84 -62.49
C ILE A 986 13.01 13.35 -61.93
N MET A 987 12.81 13.20 -60.62
CA MET A 987 11.68 13.72 -59.88
C MET A 987 11.89 15.20 -59.56
N ILE A 988 10.86 16.01 -59.75
CA ILE A 988 10.86 17.44 -59.45
C ILE A 988 9.75 17.69 -58.42
N SER A 989 10.06 18.27 -57.26
CA SER A 989 9.05 18.55 -56.20
C SER A 989 9.18 19.95 -55.63
N ALA A 990 8.10 20.48 -55.05
CA ALA A 990 8.07 21.77 -54.37
C ALA A 990 8.59 21.74 -52.91
N GLU A 991 8.75 20.56 -52.29
CA GLU A 991 9.08 20.44 -50.86
C GLU A 991 10.40 19.69 -50.62
N ALA A 992 11.38 20.35 -49.98
CA ALA A 992 12.72 19.81 -49.76
C ALA A 992 12.79 18.56 -48.84
N GLY A 993 11.68 18.20 -48.19
CA GLY A 993 11.58 17.10 -47.22
C GLY A 993 11.17 15.75 -47.79
N GLU A 994 10.43 15.68 -48.90
CA GLU A 994 9.91 14.41 -49.45
C GLU A 994 11.00 13.49 -50.00
N GLY A 995 12.14 14.03 -50.44
CA GLY A 995 13.28 13.26 -50.95
C GLY A 995 14.11 12.55 -49.88
N LYS A 996 14.03 12.95 -48.59
CA LYS A 996 14.89 12.38 -47.52
C LYS A 996 14.52 10.95 -47.12
N SER A 997 13.30 10.50 -47.40
CA SER A 997 12.86 9.12 -47.09
C SER A 997 13.17 8.10 -48.19
N HIS A 998 13.61 8.55 -49.38
CA HIS A 998 13.85 7.69 -50.55
C HIS A 998 15.27 7.78 -51.12
N ASN A 999 16.15 8.64 -50.58
CA ASN A 999 17.60 8.65 -50.88
C ASN A 999 18.33 7.47 -50.19
N GLY A 1000 17.96 6.24 -50.54
CA GLY A 1000 18.82 5.08 -50.36
C GLY A 1000 19.83 5.03 -51.51
N GLU A 1001 21.10 4.83 -51.22
CA GLU A 1001 22.26 4.81 -52.14
C GLU A 1001 22.23 3.72 -53.24
N GLN A 1002 21.06 3.21 -53.68
CA GLN A 1002 20.95 1.97 -54.46
C GLN A 1002 20.22 2.04 -55.82
N GLU A 1003 19.62 3.16 -56.24
CA GLU A 1003 19.03 3.27 -57.60
C GLU A 1003 19.77 4.31 -58.46
N LYS A 1004 20.70 3.87 -59.32
CA LYS A 1004 21.48 4.75 -60.23
C LYS A 1004 20.63 5.58 -61.21
N ASP A 1005 19.40 5.15 -61.47
CA ASP A 1005 18.52 5.69 -62.51
C ASP A 1005 17.42 6.64 -61.95
N LEU A 1006 17.46 6.99 -60.66
CA LEU A 1006 16.54 7.95 -60.04
C LEU A 1006 17.29 9.15 -59.48
N ARG A 1007 16.84 10.36 -59.82
CA ARG A 1007 17.32 11.61 -59.19
C ARG A 1007 16.16 12.46 -58.71
N TYR A 1008 16.44 13.37 -57.79
CA TYR A 1008 15.45 14.23 -57.17
C TYR A 1008 15.93 15.69 -57.16
N LEU A 1009 15.11 16.62 -57.64
CA LEU A 1009 15.36 18.05 -57.72
C LEU A 1009 14.22 18.84 -57.07
N VAL A 1010 14.56 19.95 -56.41
CA VAL A 1010 13.58 20.82 -55.73
C VAL A 1010 13.26 22.04 -56.61
N LYS A 1011 11.98 22.44 -56.67
CA LYS A 1011 11.51 23.67 -57.33
C LYS A 1011 11.83 24.88 -56.43
N PRO A 1012 12.29 26.03 -56.96
CA PRO A 1012 12.58 26.30 -58.37
C PRO A 1012 13.82 25.56 -58.87
N VAL A 1013 13.69 24.90 -60.01
CA VAL A 1013 14.76 24.05 -60.56
C VAL A 1013 15.95 24.91 -60.99
N GLN A 1014 17.12 24.64 -60.42
CA GLN A 1014 18.35 25.32 -60.81
C GLN A 1014 18.88 24.73 -62.12
N VAL A 1015 18.97 25.55 -63.17
CA VAL A 1015 19.38 25.12 -64.52
C VAL A 1015 20.72 24.37 -64.54
N PRO A 1016 21.79 24.80 -63.83
CA PRO A 1016 23.06 24.07 -63.82
C PRO A 1016 22.92 22.66 -63.24
N LEU A 1017 22.18 22.51 -62.13
CA LEU A 1017 21.96 21.24 -61.44
C LEU A 1017 21.05 20.30 -62.25
N LEU A 1018 20.06 20.85 -62.95
CA LEU A 1018 19.22 20.11 -63.88
C LEU A 1018 20.05 19.55 -65.04
N LEU A 1019 20.87 20.39 -65.68
CA LEU A 1019 21.73 19.95 -66.79
C LEU A 1019 22.76 18.93 -66.30
N GLU A 1020 23.39 19.13 -65.15
CA GLU A 1020 24.29 18.14 -64.55
C GLU A 1020 23.57 16.80 -64.32
N SER A 1021 22.38 16.83 -63.72
CA SER A 1021 21.57 15.63 -63.46
C SER A 1021 21.17 14.89 -64.75
N ILE A 1022 20.78 15.62 -65.79
CA ILE A 1022 20.47 15.07 -67.12
C ILE A 1022 21.74 14.48 -67.75
N GLY A 1023 22.86 15.20 -67.65
CA GLY A 1023 24.15 14.79 -68.21
C GLY A 1023 24.68 13.51 -67.59
N GLU A 1024 24.57 13.37 -66.26
CA GLU A 1024 24.96 12.16 -65.56
C GLU A 1024 23.98 10.99 -65.83
N ALA A 1025 22.67 11.24 -65.83
CA ALA A 1025 21.66 10.20 -66.08
C ALA A 1025 21.74 9.62 -67.51
N LEU A 1026 22.07 10.46 -68.49
CA LEU A 1026 22.21 10.06 -69.90
C LEU A 1026 23.66 9.83 -70.34
N GLN A 1027 24.63 9.98 -69.43
CA GLN A 1027 26.09 9.86 -69.68
C GLN A 1027 26.58 10.74 -70.84
N LEU A 1028 26.16 12.00 -70.87
CA LEU A 1028 26.46 12.94 -71.95
C LEU A 1028 27.81 13.65 -71.74
N THR A 1029 28.50 13.91 -72.85
CA THR A 1029 29.68 14.79 -72.88
C THR A 1029 29.28 16.17 -73.39
N TRP A 1030 29.32 17.17 -72.50
CA TRP A 1030 29.01 18.56 -72.81
C TRP A 1030 30.12 19.22 -73.63
N GLY A 1031 29.77 20.05 -74.62
CA GLY A 1031 30.73 20.90 -75.34
C GLY A 1031 31.07 22.18 -74.56
N SER A 1032 32.36 22.54 -74.44
CA SER A 1032 32.83 23.77 -73.76
C SER A 1032 33.72 24.64 -74.65
N GLU A 1033 33.59 25.97 -74.60
CA GLU A 1033 34.56 26.94 -75.16
C GLU A 1033 35.83 27.05 -74.28
N HIS A 1034 37.01 27.13 -74.89
CA HIS A 1034 38.31 27.31 -74.20
C HIS A 1034 38.68 28.81 -74.06
N ARG A 1035 39.11 29.24 -72.86
CA ARG A 1035 39.88 30.49 -72.67
C ARG A 1035 41.04 30.27 -71.68
N LEU A 1036 42.24 30.77 -72.03
CA LEU A 1036 43.55 30.52 -71.41
C LEU A 1036 43.73 31.20 -70.03
N ALA A 1037 44.36 30.52 -69.08
CA ALA A 1037 44.64 30.99 -67.72
C ALA A 1037 46.11 31.45 -67.53
N ALA A 1038 46.34 32.46 -66.68
CA ALA A 1038 47.67 32.93 -66.26
C ALA A 1038 47.91 32.69 -64.75
N SER A 1039 49.16 32.36 -64.39
CA SER A 1039 49.61 31.91 -63.05
C SER A 1039 49.99 33.06 -62.07
N PRO A 1040 49.98 32.83 -60.73
CA PRO A 1040 50.32 33.83 -59.72
C PRO A 1040 51.77 33.75 -59.19
N VAL A 1041 52.27 34.89 -58.67
CA VAL A 1041 53.59 35.09 -58.02
C VAL A 1041 53.41 35.29 -56.50
N GLN A 1042 54.34 34.78 -55.68
CA GLN A 1042 54.41 34.99 -54.21
C GLN A 1042 55.56 35.96 -53.81
N PRO A 1043 55.44 36.72 -52.70
CA PRO A 1043 56.58 37.38 -52.04
C PRO A 1043 56.83 36.96 -50.55
N ALA A 1044 57.98 37.42 -50.03
CA ALA A 1044 58.82 36.85 -48.95
C ALA A 1044 58.67 37.45 -47.51
N LYS A 1045 59.30 36.77 -46.52
CA LYS A 1045 59.26 36.98 -45.04
C LYS A 1045 60.27 38.03 -44.50
N ALA A 1046 59.88 38.75 -43.43
CA ALA A 1046 60.77 39.54 -42.54
C ALA A 1046 60.70 39.02 -41.08
N THR A 1047 61.82 39.07 -40.34
CA THR A 1047 62.00 38.56 -38.96
C THR A 1047 61.96 39.69 -37.92
N GLY A 1048 61.03 39.62 -36.97
CA GLY A 1048 60.80 40.58 -35.87
C GLY A 1048 59.30 40.84 -35.63
N LEU A 1049 58.85 40.97 -34.38
CA LEU A 1049 57.47 41.35 -34.08
C LEU A 1049 57.26 42.81 -34.44
N THR A 1050 56.29 43.10 -35.31
CA THR A 1050 55.96 44.48 -35.65
C THR A 1050 55.24 45.16 -34.49
N SER A 1051 55.30 46.49 -34.43
CA SER A 1051 54.62 47.31 -33.41
C SER A 1051 53.08 47.13 -33.39
N VAL A 1052 52.51 46.56 -34.44
CA VAL A 1052 51.10 46.15 -34.50
C VAL A 1052 50.92 44.81 -33.77
N GLN A 1053 51.79 43.84 -34.02
CA GLN A 1053 51.74 42.52 -33.38
C GLN A 1053 52.03 42.59 -31.87
N ILE A 1054 52.92 43.49 -31.44
CA ILE A 1054 53.16 43.75 -30.02
C ILE A 1054 51.91 44.31 -29.35
N ARG A 1055 51.22 45.26 -30.00
CA ARG A 1055 49.96 45.82 -29.48
C ARG A 1055 48.84 44.79 -29.41
N GLU A 1056 48.71 43.93 -30.42
CA GLU A 1056 47.72 42.84 -30.39
C GLU A 1056 47.98 41.87 -29.23
N LEU A 1057 49.24 41.52 -28.96
CA LEU A 1057 49.60 40.71 -27.78
C LEU A 1057 49.30 41.46 -26.47
N GLN A 1058 49.58 42.76 -26.38
CA GLN A 1058 49.27 43.57 -25.19
C GLN A 1058 47.77 43.69 -24.93
N ASP A 1059 46.97 43.93 -25.96
CA ASP A 1059 45.51 44.03 -25.83
C ASP A 1059 44.93 42.71 -25.34
N LEU A 1060 45.41 41.58 -25.86
CA LEU A 1060 45.00 40.25 -25.40
C LEU A 1060 45.42 39.97 -23.95
N ALA A 1061 46.58 40.45 -23.52
CA ALA A 1061 47.05 40.33 -22.14
C ALA A 1061 46.25 41.22 -21.18
N LEU A 1062 45.94 42.47 -21.56
CA LEU A 1062 45.10 43.40 -20.78
C LEU A 1062 43.66 42.92 -20.66
N LEU A 1063 43.13 42.26 -21.70
CA LEU A 1063 41.82 41.63 -21.70
C LEU A 1063 41.78 40.32 -20.89
N GLY A 1064 42.93 39.80 -20.43
CA GLY A 1064 43.05 38.53 -19.71
C GLY A 1064 42.69 37.31 -20.55
N TYR A 1065 42.68 37.43 -21.89
CA TYR A 1065 42.22 36.37 -22.80
C TYR A 1065 43.35 35.38 -23.13
N VAL A 1066 43.63 34.49 -22.17
CA VAL A 1066 44.77 33.56 -22.18
C VAL A 1066 44.83 32.67 -23.41
N ARG A 1067 43.68 32.15 -23.86
CA ARG A 1067 43.64 31.20 -24.99
C ARG A 1067 44.04 31.91 -26.29
N GLY A 1068 43.48 33.09 -26.55
CA GLY A 1068 43.84 33.91 -27.71
C GLY A 1068 45.28 34.40 -27.66
N PHE A 1069 45.77 34.80 -26.47
CA PHE A 1069 47.17 35.21 -26.29
C PHE A 1069 48.15 34.08 -26.61
N ARG A 1070 47.93 32.87 -26.09
CA ARG A 1070 48.79 31.70 -26.38
C ARG A 1070 48.80 31.32 -27.86
N GLU A 1071 47.63 31.38 -28.49
CA GLU A 1071 47.49 31.01 -29.90
C GLU A 1071 48.24 32.00 -30.80
N LEU A 1072 48.10 33.31 -30.53
CA LEU A 1072 48.83 34.36 -31.23
C LEU A 1072 50.35 34.30 -30.97
N LEU A 1073 50.76 34.11 -29.71
CA LEU A 1073 52.17 33.92 -29.33
C LEU A 1073 52.79 32.71 -30.05
N SER A 1074 52.08 31.58 -30.11
CA SER A 1074 52.56 30.38 -30.82
C SER A 1074 52.68 30.62 -32.32
N ARG A 1075 51.76 31.39 -32.92
CA ARG A 1075 51.77 31.76 -34.34
C ARG A 1075 52.96 32.67 -34.67
N HIS A 1076 53.29 33.60 -33.79
CA HIS A 1076 54.49 34.43 -33.96
C HIS A 1076 55.79 33.66 -33.72
N THR A 1077 55.78 32.67 -32.82
CA THR A 1077 56.92 31.76 -32.59
C THR A 1077 57.16 30.86 -33.80
N SER A 1078 56.11 30.24 -34.34
CA SER A 1078 56.21 29.35 -35.52
C SER A 1078 56.62 30.10 -36.79
N ASN A 1079 56.25 31.38 -36.91
CA ASN A 1079 56.69 32.25 -37.99
C ASN A 1079 58.10 32.86 -37.79
N LYS A 1080 58.81 32.52 -36.69
CA LYS A 1080 60.11 33.11 -36.30
C LYS A 1080 60.10 34.64 -36.20
N ALA A 1081 58.94 35.22 -35.86
CA ALA A 1081 58.79 36.66 -35.65
C ALA A 1081 59.26 37.09 -34.25
N ILE A 1082 59.23 36.18 -33.27
CA ILE A 1082 59.75 36.38 -31.91
C ILE A 1082 60.85 35.33 -31.63
N SER A 1083 61.84 35.67 -30.79
CA SER A 1083 62.86 34.71 -30.37
C SER A 1083 62.25 33.62 -29.47
N ASP A 1084 62.80 32.40 -29.52
CA ASP A 1084 62.33 31.29 -28.68
C ASP A 1084 62.50 31.59 -27.18
N ALA A 1085 63.51 32.40 -26.81
CA ALA A 1085 63.74 32.81 -25.42
C ALA A 1085 62.64 33.77 -24.92
N ASP A 1086 62.21 34.72 -25.75
CA ASP A 1086 61.15 35.67 -25.39
C ASP A 1086 59.77 35.03 -25.41
N SER A 1087 59.53 34.11 -26.35
CA SER A 1087 58.31 33.30 -26.38
C SER A 1087 58.20 32.44 -25.12
N ALA A 1088 59.28 31.78 -24.70
CA ALA A 1088 59.30 30.98 -23.47
C ALA A 1088 59.02 31.84 -22.23
N LYS A 1089 59.61 33.04 -22.15
CA LYS A 1089 59.37 33.98 -21.04
C LYS A 1089 57.91 34.45 -20.99
N LEU A 1090 57.34 34.84 -22.13
CA LEU A 1090 55.94 35.26 -22.23
C LEU A 1090 54.99 34.10 -21.91
N SER A 1091 55.33 32.88 -22.30
CA SER A 1091 54.57 31.67 -21.94
C SER A 1091 54.61 31.40 -20.44
N GLU A 1092 55.78 31.51 -19.79
CA GLU A 1092 55.93 31.35 -18.33
C GLU A 1092 55.10 32.39 -17.56
N LEU A 1093 55.15 33.67 -17.98
CA LEU A 1093 54.35 34.73 -17.36
C LEU A 1093 52.85 34.52 -17.57
N THR A 1094 52.46 33.99 -18.73
CA THR A 1094 51.07 33.62 -19.04
C THR A 1094 50.59 32.48 -18.16
N ASP A 1095 51.41 31.45 -17.96
CA ASP A 1095 51.08 30.29 -17.11
C ASP A 1095 50.94 30.67 -15.63
N ARG A 1096 51.67 31.69 -15.19
CA ARG A 1096 51.55 32.26 -13.84
C ARG A 1096 50.51 33.37 -13.72
N PHE A 1097 49.76 33.67 -14.79
CA PHE A 1097 48.74 34.72 -14.86
C PHE A 1097 49.26 36.12 -14.47
N ARG A 1098 50.54 36.43 -14.76
CA ARG A 1098 51.19 37.71 -14.44
C ARG A 1098 51.02 38.71 -15.58
N PHE A 1099 49.79 39.11 -15.90
CA PHE A 1099 49.48 39.90 -17.11
C PHE A 1099 50.09 41.30 -17.13
N GLU A 1100 50.21 41.98 -15.98
CA GLU A 1100 50.93 43.27 -15.91
C GLU A 1100 52.41 43.11 -16.28
N GLU A 1101 53.04 42.01 -15.85
CA GLU A 1101 54.42 41.70 -16.20
C GLU A 1101 54.55 41.36 -17.70
N ILE A 1102 53.57 40.67 -18.29
CA ILE A 1102 53.52 40.40 -19.74
C ILE A 1102 53.48 41.69 -20.54
N VAL A 1103 52.60 42.63 -20.19
CA VAL A 1103 52.49 43.92 -20.88
C VAL A 1103 53.81 44.69 -20.78
N SER A 1104 54.40 44.75 -19.58
CA SER A 1104 55.70 45.42 -19.38
C SER A 1104 56.85 44.76 -20.15
N TYR A 1105 56.84 43.43 -20.29
CA TYR A 1105 57.86 42.70 -21.05
C TYR A 1105 57.70 42.91 -22.56
N LEU A 1106 56.46 42.96 -23.05
CA LEU A 1106 56.15 43.30 -24.45
C LEU A 1106 56.53 44.75 -24.80
N GLU A 1107 56.37 45.69 -23.86
CA GLU A 1107 56.85 47.07 -24.04
C GLU A 1107 58.39 47.12 -24.17
N GLN A 1108 59.11 46.32 -23.38
CA GLN A 1108 60.57 46.22 -23.48
C GLN A 1108 61.02 45.62 -24.82
N LEU A 1109 60.32 44.60 -25.32
CA LEU A 1109 60.59 43.99 -26.63
C LEU A 1109 60.35 44.96 -27.80
N GLY A 1110 59.41 45.91 -27.66
CA GLY A 1110 59.19 46.99 -28.62
C GLY A 1110 60.15 48.18 -28.48
N GLY A 1111 60.96 48.23 -27.41
CA GLY A 1111 61.81 49.37 -27.04
C GLY A 1111 63.27 49.31 -27.51
N THR A 1112 63.70 48.19 -28.12
CA THR A 1112 65.02 48.07 -28.75
C THR A 1112 64.87 47.64 -30.21
N SER A 1113 64.79 48.65 -31.09
CA SER A 1113 64.99 48.64 -32.56
C SER A 1113 64.27 47.58 -33.40
#